data_AF-K2R375-F1
#
_entry.id   AF-K2R375-F1
#
_cell.length_a   1.000
_cell.length_b   1.000
_cell.length_c   1.000
_cell.angle_alpha   90.00
_cell.angle_beta   90.00
_cell.angle_gamma   90.00
#
_symmetry.space_group_name_H-M   'P 1'
#
loop_
_entity.id
_entity.type
_entity.pdbx_description
1 polymer ?
#
loop_
_entity_poly.entity_id
_entity_poly.type
_entity_poly.pdbx_seq_one_letter_code
_entity_poly.pdbx_strand_id
1 'polypeptide(L)'
;MNVSAVSAENSTNFTVSEISNASVAVQNHIDTNKKLPDNVTIGNQTISTAQYLHLAVDATNQIQQNNSKPISLENDQAPRYSEESLGSGSISRSDYLDFANRVDDYMNNNQEAPPYGYIGLGKISYQSQVYLFSRILSIYYTNGTLPTYVSLKPFTPSNIPILYTPPTTFTPAQIVSAAVTLKDTIETTKTIPTTITINGITIYTAQFLHLATQATTQLANKNYDPILLQNDDQPTYSEEQLNSGTMTQNDYLDFAQRITNHMNQNHQAPPYGYIGLGKISYQSQVYLFTRILTIYNSTGSLPVAVTMKPFTSNNIPILYTPPTTFTPAQIASAASELKNTIETTKTIPTTITINGITIYTAQFLQLATQATTQLANNNTTPILLTSNEKPSYTEEQLNSGTMTQNDYLDFAQRITGYMNDNHQAPPYGYIGLGKISYQSQVYLFARVLSIYNSSGSLPVAVAMNPFTSSNIPILYTPPTTFTPAQIASAASELKNTIETTKTIPTTITINGITIYTAQFLHLAVKAVNQIENNDYSPILLQSDSQPTYSEESFKSGIMTVSNFLDFAQRINDYMNDNHQAPPYGYIGLGKISYQSQVYLFSRILDYYNSTSTLPVNIAMKPWNSGNIPITGINITFTIDQVAETATGVKNNFDIYSSLPETADVAGITVNISQFLYLLISSVTQINSGLNHAIILEDFSMPSASYEQMNSGSLLKADYIDFANRILDYMNTNQQPPSYGVTGLGRVSFHSQVYAYSQIMDYYKNYRHLPDDIYLKSWKTITYLGSTDYGEVVRLGPYGNLMSPVKIAYIVGVHPIEQASHQAMMETIGDYDNSLQYCYYIYHVTVTRDAGDYDKGRMNGQLLANSFVVPDIISKKFQLAIDIHSNVGNWAYTRFVFSPVSGTSSESFAWAIKNGISWLTYFSPPGQTSPAYVTVPLIQAGIPAILYETYTYEDYGTTRTHANEFARRVDSLSF
;
A
#
# COMPACT_ATOMS: atom_id res chain seq x y z
N MET A 1 -45.98 -34.72 -2.91
CA MET A 1 -46.39 -33.32 -2.70
C MET A 1 -45.41 -32.43 -3.46
N ASN A 2 -45.99 -31.42 -4.10
CA ASN A 2 -45.45 -30.49 -5.09
C ASN A 2 -43.94 -30.20 -5.09
N VAL A 3 -43.33 -30.40 -6.26
CA VAL A 3 -42.16 -29.65 -6.70
C VAL A 3 -42.69 -28.28 -7.17
N SER A 4 -42.40 -27.23 -6.41
CA SER A 4 -42.76 -25.87 -6.77
C SER A 4 -41.83 -25.37 -7.87
N ALA A 5 -42.36 -25.22 -9.08
CA ALA A 5 -41.72 -24.46 -10.14
C ALA A 5 -41.63 -23.00 -9.70
N VAL A 6 -40.40 -22.47 -9.62
CA VAL A 6 -40.16 -21.04 -9.51
C VAL A 6 -40.57 -20.40 -10.83
N SER A 7 -41.57 -19.53 -10.79
CA SER A 7 -42.02 -18.74 -11.93
C SER A 7 -40.91 -17.79 -12.37
N ALA A 8 -40.44 -17.92 -13.61
CA ALA A 8 -39.61 -16.91 -14.26
C ALA A 8 -40.43 -15.61 -14.40
N GLU A 9 -39.95 -14.51 -13.83
CA GLU A 9 -40.49 -13.18 -14.09
C GLU A 9 -40.31 -12.86 -15.58
N ASN A 10 -41.41 -12.57 -16.27
CA ASN A 10 -41.37 -12.05 -17.64
C ASN A 10 -40.81 -10.61 -17.59
N SER A 11 -39.50 -10.44 -17.75
CA SER A 11 -38.92 -9.11 -17.97
C SER A 11 -39.39 -8.58 -19.32
N THR A 12 -39.92 -7.35 -19.35
CA THR A 12 -40.29 -6.69 -20.60
C THR A 12 -39.00 -6.17 -21.24
N ASN A 13 -38.70 -6.57 -22.47
CA ASN A 13 -37.46 -6.20 -23.16
C ASN A 13 -37.74 -5.53 -24.50
N PHE A 14 -36.88 -4.61 -24.92
CA PHE A 14 -37.00 -3.87 -26.19
C PHE A 14 -35.72 -3.97 -27.01
N THR A 15 -35.86 -3.94 -28.34
CA THR A 15 -34.73 -3.87 -29.26
C THR A 15 -34.24 -2.43 -29.42
N VAL A 16 -32.95 -2.26 -29.78
CA VAL A 16 -32.37 -0.96 -30.14
C VAL A 16 -33.19 -0.23 -31.21
N SER A 17 -33.78 -0.97 -32.17
CA SER A 17 -34.61 -0.40 -33.23
C SER A 17 -35.93 0.16 -32.71
N GLU A 18 -36.61 -0.55 -31.81
CA GLU A 18 -37.85 -0.08 -31.17
C GLU A 18 -37.60 1.18 -30.33
N ILE A 19 -36.51 1.20 -29.56
CA ILE A 19 -36.12 2.36 -28.74
C ILE A 19 -35.77 3.55 -29.64
N SER A 20 -34.98 3.33 -30.70
CA SER A 20 -34.60 4.40 -31.64
C SER A 20 -35.80 5.00 -32.38
N ASN A 21 -36.79 4.18 -32.73
CA ASN A 21 -38.06 4.66 -33.30
C ASN A 21 -38.85 5.50 -32.28
N ALA A 22 -38.92 5.06 -31.02
CA ALA A 22 -39.55 5.83 -29.96
C ALA A 22 -38.82 7.17 -29.71
N SER A 23 -37.50 7.20 -29.83
CA SER A 23 -36.70 8.43 -29.74
C SER A 23 -37.07 9.48 -30.77
N VAL A 24 -37.47 9.08 -31.99
CA VAL A 24 -38.02 10.00 -33.01
C VAL A 24 -39.30 10.65 -32.50
N ALA A 25 -40.20 9.88 -31.89
CA ALA A 25 -41.46 10.40 -31.33
C ALA A 25 -41.21 11.32 -30.12
N VAL A 26 -40.29 10.96 -29.22
CA VAL A 26 -39.90 11.79 -28.06
C VAL A 26 -39.29 13.12 -28.52
N GLN A 27 -38.36 13.08 -29.48
CA GLN A 27 -37.77 14.29 -30.04
C GLN A 27 -38.86 15.19 -30.63
N ASN A 28 -39.74 14.66 -31.48
CA ASN A 28 -40.81 15.44 -32.11
C ASN A 28 -41.78 16.05 -31.09
N HIS A 29 -42.07 15.32 -30.01
CA HIS A 29 -42.88 15.84 -28.90
C HIS A 29 -42.21 17.04 -28.24
N ILE A 30 -40.92 16.94 -27.89
CA ILE A 30 -40.15 18.01 -27.27
C ILE A 30 -40.04 19.21 -28.22
N ASP A 31 -39.71 18.96 -29.49
CA ASP A 31 -39.55 19.98 -30.54
C ASP A 31 -40.84 20.78 -30.74
N THR A 32 -42.00 20.13 -30.64
CA THR A 32 -43.31 20.77 -30.82
C THR A 32 -43.79 21.47 -29.55
N ASN A 33 -43.75 20.77 -28.40
CA ASN A 33 -44.41 21.20 -27.17
C ASN A 33 -43.49 21.96 -26.19
N LYS A 34 -42.17 21.98 -26.45
CA LYS A 34 -41.14 22.62 -25.59
C LYS A 34 -41.11 22.08 -24.15
N LYS A 35 -41.57 20.85 -23.94
CA LYS A 35 -41.59 20.13 -22.66
C LYS A 35 -41.39 18.64 -22.89
N LEU A 36 -41.00 17.91 -21.84
CA LEU A 36 -40.92 16.45 -21.87
C LEU A 36 -42.32 15.83 -22.04
N PRO A 37 -42.44 14.66 -22.70
CA PRO A 37 -43.67 13.89 -22.66
C PRO A 37 -43.94 13.36 -21.25
N ASP A 38 -45.21 13.21 -20.89
CA ASP A 38 -45.60 12.61 -19.60
C ASP A 38 -45.35 11.09 -19.59
N ASN A 39 -45.52 10.44 -20.76
CA ASN A 39 -45.23 9.02 -20.97
C ASN A 39 -44.69 8.80 -22.40
N VAL A 40 -43.91 7.74 -22.59
CA VAL A 40 -43.34 7.32 -23.87
C VAL A 40 -43.93 5.97 -24.27
N THR A 41 -44.28 5.80 -25.55
CA THR A 41 -44.75 4.51 -26.08
C THR A 41 -43.61 3.82 -26.84
N ILE A 42 -43.28 2.59 -26.46
CA ILE A 42 -42.30 1.74 -27.15
C ILE A 42 -42.99 0.40 -27.46
N GLY A 43 -43.12 0.08 -28.74
CA GLY A 43 -43.95 -1.05 -29.18
C GLY A 43 -45.40 -0.89 -28.70
N ASN A 44 -45.89 -1.85 -27.92
CA ASN A 44 -47.24 -1.84 -27.33
C ASN A 44 -47.26 -1.40 -25.85
N GLN A 45 -46.13 -0.94 -25.30
CA GLN A 45 -46.01 -0.56 -23.89
C GLN A 45 -45.95 0.96 -23.73
N THR A 46 -46.57 1.46 -22.67
CA THR A 46 -46.48 2.87 -22.25
C THR A 46 -45.66 2.93 -20.96
N ILE A 47 -44.54 3.65 -21.00
CA ILE A 47 -43.56 3.75 -19.92
C ILE A 47 -43.33 5.21 -19.52
N SER A 48 -42.72 5.44 -18.36
CA SER A 48 -42.35 6.78 -17.92
C SER A 48 -41.18 7.34 -18.75
N THR A 49 -41.02 8.67 -18.76
CA THR A 49 -39.89 9.33 -19.43
C THR A 49 -38.54 9.01 -18.76
N ALA A 50 -38.53 8.64 -17.47
CA ALA A 50 -37.33 8.18 -16.77
C ALA A 50 -36.91 6.79 -17.27
N GLN A 51 -37.86 5.85 -17.34
CA GLN A 51 -37.61 4.52 -17.91
C GLN A 51 -37.14 4.60 -19.37
N TYR A 52 -37.72 5.51 -20.15
CA TYR A 52 -37.24 5.79 -21.51
C TYR A 52 -35.79 6.29 -21.54
N LEU A 53 -35.39 7.18 -20.62
CA LEU A 53 -34.00 7.68 -20.58
C LEU A 53 -33.02 6.52 -20.38
N HIS A 54 -33.31 5.60 -19.47
CA HIS A 54 -32.48 4.41 -19.23
C HIS A 54 -32.32 3.58 -20.50
N LEU A 55 -33.44 3.23 -21.14
CA LEU A 55 -33.44 2.49 -22.40
C LEU A 55 -32.67 3.22 -23.51
N ALA A 56 -32.76 4.56 -23.56
CA ALA A 56 -32.10 5.36 -24.57
C ALA A 56 -30.57 5.41 -24.38
N VAL A 57 -30.07 5.48 -23.14
CA VAL A 57 -28.63 5.42 -22.88
C VAL A 57 -28.07 4.02 -23.11
N ASP A 58 -28.80 2.97 -22.71
CA ASP A 58 -28.46 1.58 -22.99
C ASP A 58 -28.39 1.31 -24.50
N ALA A 59 -29.40 1.75 -25.26
CA ALA A 59 -29.39 1.60 -26.71
C ALA A 59 -28.19 2.32 -27.33
N THR A 60 -27.86 3.51 -26.83
CA THR A 60 -26.69 4.28 -27.30
C THR A 60 -25.37 3.51 -27.04
N ASN A 61 -25.22 2.92 -25.84
CA ASN A 61 -24.07 2.09 -25.46
C ASN A 61 -23.98 0.79 -26.28
N GLN A 62 -25.10 0.09 -26.47
CA GLN A 62 -25.15 -1.16 -27.24
C GLN A 62 -24.82 -0.96 -28.73
N ILE A 63 -25.25 0.15 -29.34
CA ILE A 63 -24.90 0.48 -30.74
C ILE A 63 -23.37 0.56 -30.90
N GLN A 64 -22.68 1.22 -29.97
CA GLN A 64 -21.21 1.32 -29.99
C GLN A 64 -20.52 -0.05 -29.85
N GLN A 65 -21.12 -0.97 -29.09
CA GLN A 65 -20.58 -2.31 -28.85
C GLN A 65 -20.94 -3.31 -29.95
N ASN A 66 -21.71 -2.92 -30.98
CA ASN A 66 -22.35 -3.83 -31.94
C ASN A 66 -23.16 -4.94 -31.24
N ASN A 67 -23.78 -4.60 -30.11
CA ASN A 67 -24.61 -5.52 -29.34
C ASN A 67 -26.07 -5.42 -29.81
N SER A 68 -26.69 -6.58 -30.08
CA SER A 68 -28.08 -6.67 -30.54
C SER A 68 -29.02 -7.34 -29.54
N LYS A 69 -28.55 -7.58 -28.30
CA LYS A 69 -29.38 -8.17 -27.25
C LYS A 69 -30.51 -7.22 -26.85
N PRO A 70 -31.74 -7.71 -26.66
CA PRO A 70 -32.82 -6.90 -26.11
C PRO A 70 -32.42 -6.26 -24.77
N ILE A 71 -32.82 -5.01 -24.56
CA ILE A 71 -32.59 -4.22 -23.35
C ILE A 71 -33.81 -4.37 -22.44
N SER A 72 -33.59 -4.73 -21.19
CA SER A 72 -34.65 -4.92 -20.19
C SER A 72 -35.22 -3.58 -19.72
N LEU A 73 -36.53 -3.54 -19.47
CA LEU A 73 -37.20 -2.41 -18.85
C LEU A 73 -37.00 -2.46 -17.33
N GLU A 74 -36.36 -1.44 -16.79
CA GLU A 74 -36.19 -1.22 -15.35
C GLU A 74 -37.29 -0.30 -14.78
N ASN A 75 -37.43 -0.29 -13.45
CA ASN A 75 -38.50 0.46 -12.76
C ASN A 75 -38.04 1.86 -12.28
N ASP A 76 -37.43 2.63 -13.17
CA ASP A 76 -36.82 3.92 -12.84
C ASP A 76 -37.83 5.04 -12.59
N GLN A 77 -37.54 5.83 -11.56
CA GLN A 77 -38.31 7.03 -11.21
C GLN A 77 -37.67 8.31 -11.78
N ALA A 78 -38.48 9.34 -11.99
CA ALA A 78 -37.99 10.67 -12.33
C ALA A 78 -37.35 11.35 -11.09
N PRO A 79 -36.32 12.19 -11.27
CA PRO A 79 -35.64 12.80 -10.15
C PRO A 79 -36.54 13.77 -9.38
N ARG A 80 -36.38 13.84 -8.05
CA ARG A 80 -37.11 14.78 -7.19
C ARG A 80 -36.89 16.25 -7.52
N TYR A 81 -35.78 16.58 -8.17
CA TYR A 81 -35.44 17.92 -8.64
C TYR A 81 -34.61 17.81 -9.92
N SER A 82 -34.45 18.92 -10.66
CA SER A 82 -33.48 18.97 -11.74
C SER A 82 -32.80 20.33 -11.78
N GLU A 83 -31.51 20.33 -12.09
CA GLU A 83 -30.66 21.52 -12.10
C GLU A 83 -29.94 21.62 -13.46
N GLU A 84 -29.84 22.85 -14.00
CA GLU A 84 -29.09 23.12 -15.21
C GLU A 84 -28.14 24.31 -15.01
N SER A 85 -26.92 24.16 -15.51
CA SER A 85 -25.96 25.24 -15.72
C SER A 85 -25.13 24.87 -16.95
N LEU A 86 -25.78 24.85 -18.12
CA LEU A 86 -25.25 24.37 -19.39
C LEU A 86 -24.90 25.54 -20.33
N GLY A 87 -23.74 25.49 -20.98
CA GLY A 87 -23.39 26.36 -22.11
C GLY A 87 -23.90 25.81 -23.45
N SER A 88 -24.00 26.66 -24.47
CA SER A 88 -24.25 26.17 -25.85
C SER A 88 -22.95 25.70 -26.48
N GLY A 89 -22.96 24.58 -27.20
CA GLY A 89 -21.77 24.03 -27.84
C GLY A 89 -22.05 22.73 -28.59
N SER A 90 -21.01 21.97 -28.91
CA SER A 90 -21.12 20.63 -29.49
C SER A 90 -20.39 19.63 -28.61
N ILE A 91 -20.94 18.43 -28.47
CA ILE A 91 -20.33 17.29 -27.77
C ILE A 91 -19.92 16.23 -28.78
N SER A 92 -18.74 15.64 -28.61
CA SER A 92 -18.22 14.59 -29.51
C SER A 92 -18.86 13.23 -29.21
N ARG A 93 -18.73 12.29 -30.15
CA ARG A 93 -19.18 10.91 -29.96
C ARG A 93 -18.59 10.24 -28.73
N SER A 94 -17.28 10.38 -28.52
CA SER A 94 -16.64 9.82 -27.32
C SER A 94 -17.23 10.40 -26.04
N ASP A 95 -17.45 11.72 -26.01
CA ASP A 95 -17.92 12.40 -24.80
C ASP A 95 -19.36 12.05 -24.45
N TYR A 96 -20.27 11.95 -25.44
CA TYR A 96 -21.65 11.57 -25.14
C TYR A 96 -21.80 10.07 -24.85
N LEU A 97 -20.92 9.20 -25.36
CA LEU A 97 -20.90 7.78 -25.01
C LEU A 97 -20.36 7.54 -23.59
N ASP A 98 -19.29 8.24 -23.22
CA ASP A 98 -18.82 8.29 -21.83
C ASP A 98 -19.94 8.78 -20.90
N PHE A 99 -20.65 9.84 -21.30
CA PHE A 99 -21.77 10.35 -20.55
C PHE A 99 -22.95 9.35 -20.48
N ALA A 100 -23.25 8.62 -21.56
CA ALA A 100 -24.28 7.58 -21.58
C ALA A 100 -23.99 6.48 -20.55
N ASN A 101 -22.75 5.97 -20.49
CA ASN A 101 -22.33 5.01 -19.47
C ASN A 101 -22.51 5.55 -18.05
N ARG A 102 -22.16 6.81 -17.79
CA ARG A 102 -22.36 7.40 -16.45
C ARG A 102 -23.83 7.51 -16.06
N VAL A 103 -24.71 7.80 -17.01
CA VAL A 103 -26.16 7.86 -16.75
C VAL A 103 -26.71 6.47 -16.50
N ASP A 104 -26.32 5.49 -17.32
CA ASP A 104 -26.65 4.07 -17.16
C ASP A 104 -26.22 3.53 -15.78
N ASP A 105 -24.95 3.72 -15.41
CA ASP A 105 -24.42 3.35 -14.09
C ASP A 105 -25.20 4.01 -12.94
N TYR A 106 -25.56 5.28 -13.08
CA TYR A 106 -26.34 5.97 -12.06
C TYR A 106 -27.73 5.36 -11.91
N MET A 107 -28.42 5.10 -13.03
CA MET A 107 -29.78 4.57 -13.02
C MET A 107 -29.82 3.13 -12.50
N ASN A 108 -28.88 2.27 -12.92
CA ASN A 108 -28.73 0.91 -12.39
C ASN A 108 -28.54 0.88 -10.86
N ASN A 109 -27.78 1.83 -10.31
CA ASN A 109 -27.48 1.87 -8.87
C ASN A 109 -28.59 2.52 -8.03
N ASN A 110 -29.36 3.45 -8.59
CA ASN A 110 -30.30 4.27 -7.82
C ASN A 110 -31.78 4.01 -8.15
N GLN A 111 -32.09 3.36 -9.28
CA GLN A 111 -33.45 3.19 -9.79
C GLN A 111 -34.19 4.54 -9.95
N GLU A 112 -33.42 5.61 -10.22
CA GLU A 112 -33.87 6.99 -10.39
C GLU A 112 -32.99 7.66 -11.45
N ALA A 113 -33.57 8.44 -12.36
CA ALA A 113 -32.81 9.19 -13.36
C ALA A 113 -31.99 10.33 -12.70
N PRO A 114 -30.78 10.67 -13.20
CA PRO A 114 -29.96 11.71 -12.58
C PRO A 114 -30.63 13.09 -12.62
N PRO A 115 -30.66 13.85 -11.50
CA PRO A 115 -31.17 15.23 -11.49
C PRO A 115 -30.35 16.17 -12.39
N TYR A 116 -29.06 15.86 -12.56
CA TYR A 116 -28.13 16.48 -13.50
C TYR A 116 -26.94 15.55 -13.77
N GLY A 117 -26.16 15.85 -14.81
CA GLY A 117 -24.83 15.27 -15.07
C GLY A 117 -23.79 16.35 -15.37
N TYR A 118 -22.50 16.01 -15.35
CA TYR A 118 -21.43 16.91 -15.79
C TYR A 118 -20.87 16.49 -17.15
N ILE A 119 -20.75 17.47 -18.05
CA ILE A 119 -20.05 17.36 -19.34
C ILE A 119 -19.18 18.61 -19.53
N GLY A 120 -18.33 18.63 -20.56
CA GLY A 120 -17.43 19.77 -20.84
C GLY A 120 -18.14 21.13 -20.99
N LEU A 121 -19.45 21.14 -21.23
CA LEU A 121 -20.28 22.35 -21.36
C LEU A 121 -20.98 22.78 -20.05
N GLY A 122 -20.83 22.05 -18.94
CA GLY A 122 -21.43 22.36 -17.63
C GLY A 122 -22.40 21.30 -17.11
N LYS A 123 -23.31 21.70 -16.20
CA LYS A 123 -24.34 20.83 -15.61
C LYS A 123 -25.50 20.65 -16.59
N ILE A 124 -25.72 19.43 -17.07
CA ILE A 124 -26.82 19.06 -17.96
C ILE A 124 -28.01 18.52 -17.16
N SER A 125 -29.19 19.13 -17.29
CA SER A 125 -30.41 18.73 -16.55
C SER A 125 -30.99 17.39 -17.01
N TYR A 126 -31.94 16.84 -16.25
CA TYR A 126 -32.74 15.68 -16.63
C TYR A 126 -33.45 15.89 -17.98
N GLN A 127 -34.03 17.07 -18.21
CA GLN A 127 -34.69 17.42 -19.46
C GLN A 127 -33.71 17.44 -20.64
N SER A 128 -32.54 18.04 -20.44
CA SER A 128 -31.49 18.06 -21.46
C SER A 128 -30.91 16.68 -21.75
N GLN A 129 -30.81 15.79 -20.74
CA GLN A 129 -30.39 14.39 -20.93
C GLN A 129 -31.37 13.62 -21.83
N VAL A 130 -32.67 13.67 -21.51
CA VAL A 130 -33.73 13.04 -22.31
C VAL A 130 -33.71 13.58 -23.74
N TYR A 131 -33.57 14.90 -23.90
CA TYR A 131 -33.56 15.52 -25.22
C TYR A 131 -32.29 15.16 -26.01
N LEU A 132 -31.12 15.14 -25.37
CA LEU A 132 -29.84 14.73 -25.99
C LEU A 132 -29.93 13.31 -26.55
N PHE A 133 -30.31 12.33 -25.73
CA PHE A 133 -30.35 10.93 -26.17
C PHE A 133 -31.49 10.64 -27.13
N SER A 134 -32.62 11.34 -27.03
CA SER A 134 -33.67 11.27 -28.07
C SER A 134 -33.18 11.75 -29.43
N ARG A 135 -32.41 12.83 -29.47
CA ARG A 135 -31.84 13.37 -30.72
C ARG A 135 -30.75 12.46 -31.28
N ILE A 136 -29.85 11.94 -30.44
CA ILE A 136 -28.80 11.00 -30.85
C ILE A 136 -29.42 9.79 -31.54
N LEU A 137 -30.40 9.14 -30.89
CA LEU A 137 -31.02 7.93 -31.41
C LEU A 137 -31.94 8.20 -32.61
N SER A 138 -32.58 9.37 -32.69
CA SER A 138 -33.33 9.81 -33.87
C SER A 138 -32.42 10.01 -35.09
N ILE A 139 -31.23 10.59 -34.89
CA ILE A 139 -30.20 10.70 -35.93
C ILE A 139 -29.72 9.31 -36.36
N TYR A 140 -29.44 8.41 -35.41
CA TYR A 140 -29.06 7.03 -35.71
C TYR A 140 -30.15 6.28 -36.50
N TYR A 141 -31.42 6.43 -36.10
CA TYR A 141 -32.55 5.82 -36.78
C TYR A 141 -32.64 6.27 -38.26
N THR A 142 -32.35 7.54 -38.53
CA THR A 142 -32.41 8.12 -39.87
C THR A 142 -31.19 7.80 -40.72
N ASN A 143 -29.98 7.89 -40.13
CA ASN A 143 -28.71 7.85 -40.85
C ASN A 143 -27.99 6.49 -40.77
N GLY A 144 -28.48 5.56 -39.95
CA GLY A 144 -27.86 4.26 -39.67
C GLY A 144 -26.54 4.34 -38.89
N THR A 145 -26.11 5.53 -38.47
CA THR A 145 -24.84 5.76 -37.77
C THR A 145 -25.02 6.80 -36.67
N LEU A 146 -24.34 6.60 -35.54
CA LEU A 146 -24.31 7.58 -34.47
C LEU A 146 -23.58 8.86 -34.93
N PRO A 147 -24.09 10.06 -34.61
CA PRO A 147 -23.49 11.32 -35.04
C PRO A 147 -22.10 11.51 -34.43
N THR A 148 -21.10 11.90 -35.22
CA THR A 148 -19.74 12.21 -34.71
C THR A 148 -19.74 13.35 -33.70
N TYR A 149 -20.65 14.31 -33.87
CA TYR A 149 -20.87 15.44 -32.97
C TYR A 149 -22.34 15.81 -32.92
N VAL A 150 -22.80 16.30 -31.77
CA VAL A 150 -24.18 16.78 -31.57
C VAL A 150 -24.15 18.14 -30.88
N SER A 151 -24.89 19.10 -31.41
CA SER A 151 -25.04 20.41 -30.76
C SER A 151 -25.96 20.33 -29.55
N LEU A 152 -25.57 21.00 -28.46
CA LEU A 152 -26.30 21.14 -27.19
C LEU A 152 -26.55 22.62 -26.89
N LYS A 153 -27.72 22.90 -26.31
CA LYS A 153 -28.12 24.21 -25.80
C LYS A 153 -28.96 24.01 -24.53
N PRO A 154 -29.04 25.01 -23.63
CA PRO A 154 -29.92 24.96 -22.46
C PRO A 154 -31.37 24.62 -22.83
N PHE A 155 -32.04 23.82 -22.00
CA PHE A 155 -33.42 23.39 -22.23
C PHE A 155 -34.39 24.54 -21.94
N THR A 156 -34.59 25.40 -22.93
CA THR A 156 -35.49 26.55 -22.86
C THR A 156 -36.39 26.60 -24.09
N PRO A 157 -37.61 27.15 -23.98
CA PRO A 157 -38.51 27.29 -25.13
C PRO A 157 -37.89 28.06 -26.32
N SER A 158 -36.96 28.99 -26.07
CA SER A 158 -36.24 29.74 -27.12
C SER A 158 -35.16 28.95 -27.85
N ASN A 159 -34.61 27.89 -27.23
CA ASN A 159 -33.56 27.05 -27.83
C ASN A 159 -34.11 25.83 -28.58
N ILE A 160 -35.37 25.46 -28.33
CA ILE A 160 -36.01 24.26 -28.91
C ILE A 160 -36.85 24.69 -30.13
N PRO A 161 -36.77 24.04 -31.31
CA PRO A 161 -35.99 22.83 -31.58
C PRO A 161 -34.50 23.11 -31.84
N ILE A 162 -33.64 22.18 -31.41
CA ILE A 162 -32.22 22.18 -31.80
C ILE A 162 -32.08 21.34 -33.08
N LEU A 163 -32.16 22.01 -34.23
CA LEU A 163 -31.97 21.37 -35.53
C LEU A 163 -30.61 20.69 -35.63
N TYR A 164 -30.58 19.47 -36.19
CA TYR A 164 -29.33 18.79 -36.50
C TYR A 164 -28.78 19.33 -37.83
N THR A 165 -27.75 20.15 -37.75
CA THR A 165 -26.88 20.47 -38.87
C THR A 165 -25.59 19.67 -38.70
N PRO A 166 -25.27 18.72 -39.61
CA PRO A 166 -24.01 17.99 -39.55
C PRO A 166 -22.86 18.99 -39.48
N PRO A 167 -22.04 18.96 -38.41
CA PRO A 167 -20.94 19.90 -38.31
C PRO A 167 -19.88 19.59 -39.36
N THR A 168 -19.19 20.64 -39.83
CA THR A 168 -18.08 20.48 -40.77
C THR A 168 -16.92 19.79 -40.07
N THR A 169 -16.53 18.61 -40.55
CA THR A 169 -15.39 17.84 -40.04
C THR A 169 -14.42 17.51 -41.17
N PHE A 170 -13.14 17.37 -40.85
CA PHE A 170 -12.11 16.92 -41.79
C PHE A 170 -11.36 15.70 -41.25
N THR A 171 -11.12 14.71 -42.10
CA THR A 171 -10.27 13.56 -41.71
C THR A 171 -8.80 13.99 -41.59
N PRO A 172 -7.98 13.30 -40.78
CA PRO A 172 -6.54 13.57 -40.74
C PRO A 172 -5.88 13.54 -42.12
N ALA A 173 -6.32 12.67 -43.02
CA ALA A 173 -5.83 12.61 -44.41
C ALA A 173 -6.13 13.89 -45.20
N GLN A 174 -7.33 14.45 -45.07
CA GLN A 174 -7.70 15.73 -45.71
C GLN A 174 -6.85 16.88 -45.16
N ILE A 175 -6.61 16.91 -43.85
CA ILE A 175 -5.79 17.93 -43.18
C ILE A 175 -4.32 17.82 -43.62
N VAL A 176 -3.78 16.60 -43.71
CA VAL A 176 -2.43 16.33 -44.23
C VAL A 176 -2.29 16.82 -45.67
N SER A 177 -3.26 16.53 -46.54
CA SER A 177 -3.24 17.02 -47.92
C SER A 177 -3.23 18.55 -47.99
N ALA A 178 -4.04 19.21 -47.18
CA ALA A 178 -4.06 20.67 -47.08
C ALA A 178 -2.73 21.23 -46.51
N ALA A 179 -2.11 20.53 -45.56
CA ALA A 179 -0.80 20.90 -45.03
C ALA A 179 0.27 20.96 -46.13
N VAL A 180 0.28 20.01 -47.06
CA VAL A 180 1.22 20.02 -48.20
C VAL A 180 1.04 21.30 -49.02
N THR A 181 -0.20 21.64 -49.39
CA THR A 181 -0.50 22.86 -50.15
C THR A 181 -0.13 24.14 -49.38
N LEU A 182 -0.40 24.18 -48.07
CA LEU A 182 -0.07 25.33 -47.23
C LEU A 182 1.44 25.52 -47.09
N LYS A 183 2.20 24.43 -46.91
CA LYS A 183 3.66 24.49 -46.85
C LYS A 183 4.20 25.11 -48.12
N ASP A 184 3.80 24.60 -49.28
CA ASP A 184 4.32 25.07 -50.56
C ASP A 184 3.95 26.55 -50.80
N THR A 185 2.76 26.97 -50.35
CA THR A 185 2.33 28.38 -50.37
C THR A 185 3.21 29.25 -49.45
N ILE A 186 3.46 28.83 -48.21
CA ILE A 186 4.31 29.55 -47.26
C ILE A 186 5.75 29.62 -47.78
N GLU A 187 6.28 28.51 -48.32
CA GLU A 187 7.64 28.45 -48.84
C GLU A 187 7.83 29.28 -50.10
N THR A 188 6.80 29.41 -50.93
CA THR A 188 6.83 30.26 -52.14
C THR A 188 6.68 31.74 -51.78
N THR A 189 5.68 32.09 -50.96
CA THR A 189 5.35 33.49 -50.65
C THR A 189 6.17 34.09 -49.51
N LYS A 190 6.80 33.24 -48.68
CA LYS A 190 7.47 33.61 -47.41
C LYS A 190 6.53 34.31 -46.41
N THR A 191 5.22 34.10 -46.54
CA THR A 191 4.18 34.69 -45.69
C THR A 191 3.14 33.63 -45.29
N ILE A 192 2.40 33.86 -44.21
CA ILE A 192 1.27 33.02 -43.82
C ILE A 192 0.00 33.55 -44.52
N PRO A 193 -0.67 32.77 -45.39
CA PRO A 193 -1.94 33.19 -45.98
C PRO A 193 -3.03 33.29 -44.91
N THR A 194 -4.04 34.13 -45.14
CA THR A 194 -5.16 34.31 -44.19
C THR A 194 -6.14 33.13 -44.20
N THR A 195 -6.27 32.45 -45.34
CA THR A 195 -7.20 31.33 -45.54
C THR A 195 -6.54 30.17 -46.29
N ILE A 196 -7.09 28.98 -46.09
CA ILE A 196 -6.74 27.74 -46.79
C ILE A 196 -8.01 26.99 -47.19
N THR A 197 -7.95 26.20 -48.26
CA THR A 197 -9.06 25.33 -48.67
C THR A 197 -8.78 23.88 -48.29
N ILE A 198 -9.71 23.24 -47.58
CA ILE A 198 -9.70 21.80 -47.29
C ILE A 198 -10.96 21.19 -47.92
N ASN A 199 -10.79 20.22 -48.81
CA ASN A 199 -11.90 19.52 -49.48
C ASN A 199 -12.98 20.47 -50.06
N GLY A 200 -12.56 21.56 -50.70
CA GLY A 200 -13.46 22.56 -51.30
C GLY A 200 -14.04 23.61 -50.35
N ILE A 201 -13.75 23.54 -49.05
CA ILE A 201 -14.21 24.50 -48.04
C ILE A 201 -13.06 25.44 -47.67
N THR A 202 -13.26 26.75 -47.83
CA THR A 202 -12.30 27.77 -47.40
C THR A 202 -12.47 28.07 -45.91
N ILE A 203 -11.37 27.96 -45.16
CA ILE A 203 -11.29 28.19 -43.71
C ILE A 203 -10.14 29.15 -43.40
N TYR A 204 -10.13 29.76 -42.20
CA TYR A 204 -9.02 30.59 -41.75
C TYR A 204 -7.81 29.75 -41.35
N THR A 205 -6.60 30.30 -41.51
CA THR A 205 -5.36 29.59 -41.16
C THR A 205 -5.24 29.32 -39.65
N ALA A 206 -5.88 30.13 -38.79
CA ALA A 206 -6.00 29.84 -37.37
C ALA A 206 -6.78 28.54 -37.12
N GLN A 207 -7.93 28.38 -37.78
CA GLN A 207 -8.73 27.15 -37.73
C GLN A 207 -7.93 25.95 -38.26
N PHE A 208 -7.12 26.14 -39.31
CA PHE A 208 -6.21 25.10 -39.79
C PHE A 208 -5.16 24.70 -38.76
N LEU A 209 -4.56 25.64 -38.03
CA LEU A 209 -3.59 25.32 -36.97
C LEU A 209 -4.21 24.37 -35.94
N HIS A 210 -5.46 24.63 -35.53
CA HIS A 210 -6.18 23.78 -34.60
C HIS A 210 -6.43 22.37 -35.14
N LEU A 211 -6.81 22.26 -36.41
CA LEU A 211 -6.97 20.98 -37.10
C LEU A 211 -5.63 20.24 -37.21
N ALA A 212 -4.54 20.95 -37.53
CA ALA A 212 -3.22 20.39 -37.74
C ALA A 212 -2.60 19.83 -36.44
N THR A 213 -2.78 20.51 -35.30
CA THR A 213 -2.30 20.02 -34.01
C THR A 213 -3.06 18.78 -33.56
N GLN A 214 -4.39 18.78 -33.68
CA GLN A 214 -5.22 17.61 -33.38
C GLN A 214 -4.89 16.42 -34.29
N ALA A 215 -4.73 16.67 -35.60
CA ALA A 215 -4.34 15.62 -36.55
C ALA A 215 -2.95 15.05 -36.21
N THR A 216 -1.99 15.88 -35.81
CA THR A 216 -0.65 15.42 -35.41
C THR A 216 -0.74 14.48 -34.20
N THR A 217 -1.52 14.83 -33.18
CA THR A 217 -1.73 13.97 -32.00
C THR A 217 -2.51 12.69 -32.34
N GLN A 218 -3.54 12.76 -33.19
CA GLN A 218 -4.30 11.59 -33.63
C GLN A 218 -3.42 10.60 -34.42
N LEU A 219 -2.61 11.09 -35.36
CA LEU A 219 -1.71 10.26 -36.15
C LEU A 219 -0.65 9.55 -35.29
N ALA A 220 -0.14 10.20 -34.24
CA ALA A 220 0.75 9.57 -33.27
C ALA A 220 0.09 8.38 -32.55
N ASN A 221 -1.22 8.49 -32.30
CA ASN A 221 -2.03 7.47 -31.62
C ASN A 221 -2.73 6.50 -32.59
N LYS A 222 -2.43 6.56 -33.90
CA LYS A 222 -3.13 5.78 -34.95
C LYS A 222 -4.65 5.98 -34.94
N ASN A 223 -5.12 7.16 -34.54
CA ASN A 223 -6.51 7.58 -34.62
C ASN A 223 -6.75 8.30 -35.97
N TYR A 224 -7.84 7.96 -36.65
CA TYR A 224 -8.20 8.51 -37.97
C TYR A 224 -9.60 9.15 -37.99
N ASP A 225 -10.20 9.37 -36.82
CA ASP A 225 -11.54 9.95 -36.69
C ASP A 225 -11.59 11.39 -37.23
N PRO A 226 -12.68 11.81 -37.89
CA PRO A 226 -12.85 13.18 -38.37
C PRO A 226 -12.76 14.22 -37.24
N ILE A 227 -12.05 15.32 -37.51
CA ILE A 227 -11.82 16.42 -36.58
C ILE A 227 -12.79 17.57 -36.88
N LEU A 228 -13.47 18.07 -35.85
CA LEU A 228 -14.41 19.20 -35.94
C LEU A 228 -13.69 20.51 -36.30
N LEU A 229 -14.22 21.21 -37.30
CA LEU A 229 -13.84 22.59 -37.58
C LEU A 229 -14.44 23.50 -36.50
N GLN A 230 -13.56 24.14 -35.72
CA GLN A 230 -13.93 25.14 -34.73
C GLN A 230 -13.87 26.55 -35.32
N ASN A 231 -14.64 27.48 -34.77
CA ASN A 231 -14.60 28.88 -35.16
C ASN A 231 -13.51 29.63 -34.38
N ASP A 232 -12.25 29.41 -34.77
CA ASP A 232 -11.10 30.03 -34.11
C ASP A 232 -10.62 31.30 -34.80
N ASP A 233 -10.47 32.36 -34.01
CA ASP A 233 -9.91 33.64 -34.46
C ASP A 233 -8.38 33.60 -34.56
N GLN A 234 -7.84 34.45 -35.44
CA GLN A 234 -6.41 34.75 -35.46
C GLN A 234 -6.04 35.61 -34.23
N PRO A 235 -4.85 35.45 -33.62
CA PRO A 235 -4.42 36.34 -32.54
C PRO A 235 -4.26 37.79 -33.01
N THR A 236 -4.54 38.73 -32.11
CA THR A 236 -4.43 40.18 -32.37
C THR A 236 -2.98 40.68 -32.45
N TYR A 237 -2.02 39.89 -31.96
CA TYR A 237 -0.58 40.14 -32.06
C TYR A 237 0.18 38.82 -32.20
N SER A 238 1.48 38.89 -32.49
CA SER A 238 2.36 37.71 -32.52
C SER A 238 3.76 38.10 -32.05
N GLU A 239 4.44 37.22 -31.31
CA GLU A 239 5.76 37.47 -30.73
C GLU A 239 6.71 36.29 -30.98
N GLU A 240 7.98 36.55 -31.31
CA GLU A 240 9.00 35.51 -31.45
C GLU A 240 10.31 35.86 -30.74
N GLN A 241 10.86 34.88 -30.01
CA GLN A 241 12.21 34.88 -29.44
C GLN A 241 12.75 33.44 -29.51
N LEU A 242 12.92 32.93 -30.73
CA LEU A 242 13.26 31.53 -31.00
C LEU A 242 14.74 31.37 -31.35
N ASN A 243 15.43 30.41 -30.73
CA ASN A 243 16.76 29.98 -31.16
C ASN A 243 16.66 28.85 -32.19
N SER A 244 17.65 28.74 -33.07
CA SER A 244 17.73 27.60 -33.99
C SER A 244 18.15 26.34 -33.22
N GLY A 245 17.56 25.19 -33.56
CA GLY A 245 17.83 23.94 -32.87
C GLY A 245 16.98 22.79 -33.39
N THR A 246 16.84 21.75 -32.58
CA THR A 246 16.05 20.55 -32.91
C THR A 246 14.96 20.38 -31.87
N MET A 247 13.77 19.97 -32.30
CA MET A 247 12.62 19.63 -31.46
C MET A 247 12.29 18.15 -31.66
N THR A 248 12.23 17.35 -30.59
CA THR A 248 11.96 15.92 -30.69
C THR A 248 10.47 15.65 -30.92
N GLN A 249 10.13 14.41 -31.29
CA GLN A 249 8.74 13.98 -31.42
C GLN A 249 7.91 14.19 -30.16
N ASN A 250 8.46 13.86 -29.00
CA ASN A 250 7.76 14.06 -27.74
C ASN A 250 7.50 15.55 -27.48
N ASP A 251 8.50 16.40 -27.73
CA ASP A 251 8.37 17.84 -27.50
C ASP A 251 7.29 18.47 -28.38
N TYR A 252 7.22 18.15 -29.68
CA TYR A 252 6.21 18.75 -30.54
C TYR A 252 4.82 18.15 -30.33
N LEU A 253 4.70 16.90 -29.84
CA LEU A 253 3.42 16.31 -29.48
C LEU A 253 2.84 16.94 -28.22
N ASP A 254 3.66 17.17 -27.19
CA ASP A 254 3.29 17.99 -26.03
C ASP A 254 2.84 19.38 -26.49
N PHE A 255 3.62 20.01 -27.36
CA PHE A 255 3.30 21.36 -27.82
C PHE A 255 1.99 21.41 -28.64
N ALA A 256 1.72 20.39 -29.47
CA ALA A 256 0.45 20.25 -30.19
C ALA A 256 -0.74 20.20 -29.25
N GLN A 257 -0.62 19.44 -28.14
CA GLN A 257 -1.66 19.35 -27.12
C GLN A 257 -1.86 20.69 -26.42
N ARG A 258 -0.79 21.41 -26.06
CA ARG A 258 -0.89 22.73 -25.44
C ARG A 258 -1.59 23.76 -26.34
N ILE A 259 -1.28 23.77 -27.64
CA ILE A 259 -1.99 24.64 -28.61
C ILE A 259 -3.47 24.24 -28.70
N THR A 260 -3.75 22.95 -28.86
CA THR A 260 -5.13 22.44 -28.94
C THR A 260 -5.95 22.85 -27.71
N ASN A 261 -5.39 22.70 -26.52
CA ASN A 261 -6.04 23.10 -25.27
C ASN A 261 -6.28 24.61 -25.21
N HIS A 262 -5.30 25.42 -25.62
CA HIS A 262 -5.46 26.87 -25.68
C HIS A 262 -6.59 27.27 -26.64
N MET A 263 -6.64 26.69 -27.83
CA MET A 263 -7.63 27.03 -28.84
C MET A 263 -9.04 26.55 -28.46
N ASN A 264 -9.16 25.37 -27.86
CA ASN A 264 -10.42 24.88 -27.28
C ASN A 264 -10.98 25.81 -26.19
N GLN A 265 -10.10 26.44 -25.40
CA GLN A 265 -10.51 27.32 -24.31
C GLN A 265 -10.83 28.76 -24.75
N ASN A 266 -10.05 29.29 -25.70
CA ASN A 266 -10.07 30.72 -26.03
C ASN A 266 -10.76 31.02 -27.37
N HIS A 267 -11.03 30.01 -28.20
CA HIS A 267 -11.50 30.17 -29.58
C HIS A 267 -10.61 31.12 -30.39
N GLN A 268 -9.32 31.12 -30.09
CA GLN A 268 -8.31 31.97 -30.72
C GLN A 268 -6.98 31.22 -30.75
N ALA A 269 -6.24 31.30 -31.86
CA ALA A 269 -4.90 30.74 -31.94
C ALA A 269 -3.93 31.53 -31.03
N PRO A 270 -2.98 30.88 -30.35
CA PRO A 270 -2.09 31.56 -29.42
C PRO A 270 -1.13 32.51 -30.16
N PRO A 271 -0.88 33.73 -29.64
CA PRO A 271 0.06 34.68 -30.23
C PRO A 271 1.52 34.17 -30.20
N TYR A 272 1.84 33.32 -29.23
CA TYR A 272 3.12 32.62 -29.10
C TYR A 272 2.98 31.38 -28.20
N GLY A 273 3.97 30.49 -28.20
CA GLY A 273 4.12 29.39 -27.25
C GLY A 273 5.55 29.30 -26.70
N TYR A 274 5.76 28.58 -25.60
CA TYR A 274 7.10 28.30 -25.07
C TYR A 274 7.52 26.86 -25.38
N ILE A 275 8.75 26.71 -25.86
CA ILE A 275 9.44 25.44 -26.09
C ILE A 275 10.89 25.57 -25.58
N GLY A 276 11.65 24.46 -25.50
CA GLY A 276 13.04 24.48 -25.01
C GLY A 276 13.99 25.43 -25.77
N LEU A 277 13.59 25.89 -26.96
CA LEU A 277 14.36 26.83 -27.80
C LEU A 277 13.91 28.30 -27.66
N GLY A 278 12.91 28.61 -26.85
CA GLY A 278 12.40 29.98 -26.62
C GLY A 278 10.92 30.18 -26.99
N LYS A 279 10.53 31.44 -27.27
CA LYS A 279 9.16 31.81 -27.67
C LYS A 279 8.96 31.58 -29.16
N ILE A 280 8.01 30.73 -29.53
CA ILE A 280 7.63 30.43 -30.92
C ILE A 280 6.35 31.21 -31.31
N SER A 281 6.42 32.01 -32.38
CA SER A 281 5.29 32.84 -32.86
C SER A 281 4.13 32.04 -33.46
N TYR A 282 2.97 32.68 -33.64
CA TYR A 282 1.85 32.12 -34.40
C TYR A 282 2.28 31.62 -35.79
N GLN A 283 3.08 32.41 -36.52
CA GLN A 283 3.58 32.04 -37.85
C GLN A 283 4.46 30.79 -37.81
N SER A 284 5.38 30.72 -36.84
CA SER A 284 6.23 29.54 -36.65
C SER A 284 5.43 28.31 -36.22
N GLN A 285 4.37 28.46 -35.42
CA GLN A 285 3.48 27.35 -35.05
C GLN A 285 2.75 26.76 -36.26
N VAL A 286 2.13 27.61 -37.09
CA VAL A 286 1.49 27.20 -38.35
C VAL A 286 2.49 26.46 -39.22
N TYR A 287 3.66 27.06 -39.45
CA TYR A 287 4.68 26.47 -40.33
C TYR A 287 5.26 25.15 -39.78
N LEU A 288 5.44 25.04 -38.45
CA LEU A 288 5.88 23.80 -37.78
C LEU A 288 4.93 22.63 -38.05
N PHE A 289 3.65 22.76 -37.70
CA PHE A 289 2.70 21.66 -37.84
C PHE A 289 2.38 21.33 -39.31
N THR A 290 2.44 22.34 -40.18
CA THR A 290 2.34 22.14 -41.62
C THR A 290 3.51 21.29 -42.15
N ARG A 291 4.75 21.57 -41.71
CA ARG A 291 5.94 20.79 -42.08
C ARG A 291 5.90 19.38 -41.51
N ILE A 292 5.51 19.21 -40.25
CA ILE A 292 5.38 17.89 -39.60
C ILE A 292 4.42 17.00 -40.39
N LEU A 293 3.22 17.50 -40.72
CA LEU A 293 2.24 16.74 -41.49
C LEU A 293 2.68 16.49 -42.93
N THR A 294 3.43 17.41 -43.54
CA THR A 294 4.03 17.19 -44.87
C THR A 294 5.10 16.08 -44.83
N ILE A 295 5.91 16.02 -43.78
CA ILE A 295 6.89 14.94 -43.60
C ILE A 295 6.15 13.61 -43.42
N TYR A 296 5.12 13.56 -42.57
CA TYR A 296 4.27 12.38 -42.42
C TYR A 296 3.71 11.89 -43.77
N ASN A 297 3.25 12.82 -44.61
CA ASN A 297 2.72 12.48 -45.94
C ASN A 297 3.74 11.77 -46.84
N SER A 298 5.03 12.13 -46.76
CA SER A 298 6.07 11.57 -47.62
C SER A 298 6.74 10.32 -47.05
N THR A 299 6.82 10.20 -45.72
CA THR A 299 7.50 9.08 -45.04
C THR A 299 6.54 8.02 -44.51
N GLY A 300 5.25 8.33 -44.37
CA GLY A 300 4.25 7.49 -43.70
C GLY A 300 4.39 7.46 -42.17
N SER A 301 5.27 8.28 -41.58
CA SER A 301 5.53 8.32 -40.13
C SER A 301 5.88 9.72 -39.67
N LEU A 302 5.45 10.08 -38.46
CA LEU A 302 5.80 11.36 -37.86
C LEU A 302 7.34 11.43 -37.65
N PRO A 303 7.98 12.58 -37.94
CA PRO A 303 9.44 12.71 -37.81
C PRO A 303 9.87 12.59 -36.35
N VAL A 304 10.89 11.75 -36.07
CA VAL A 304 11.40 11.59 -34.69
C VAL A 304 12.02 12.88 -34.13
N ALA A 305 12.44 13.79 -35.00
CA ALA A 305 12.83 15.15 -34.66
C ALA A 305 12.71 16.09 -35.87
N VAL A 306 12.54 17.40 -35.61
CA VAL A 306 12.48 18.44 -36.64
C VAL A 306 13.40 19.62 -36.32
N THR A 307 14.01 20.20 -37.34
CA THR A 307 14.81 21.42 -37.21
C THR A 307 13.90 22.65 -37.09
N MET A 308 14.21 23.48 -36.08
CA MET A 308 13.55 24.75 -35.78
C MET A 308 14.48 25.92 -36.13
N LYS A 309 13.91 26.97 -36.74
CA LYS A 309 14.57 28.26 -36.99
C LYS A 309 13.52 29.39 -36.88
N PRO A 310 13.92 30.63 -36.55
CA PRO A 310 13.02 31.79 -36.59
C PRO A 310 12.30 31.95 -37.92
N PHE A 311 11.06 32.42 -37.90
CA PHE A 311 10.26 32.68 -39.11
C PHE A 311 10.76 33.95 -39.81
N THR A 312 11.71 33.78 -40.73
CA THR A 312 12.24 34.85 -41.57
C THR A 312 12.34 34.38 -43.02
N SER A 313 12.28 35.30 -43.99
CA SER A 313 12.42 34.97 -45.41
C SER A 313 13.75 34.25 -45.73
N ASN A 314 14.81 34.50 -44.96
CA ASN A 314 16.12 33.85 -45.12
C ASN A 314 16.14 32.39 -44.61
N ASN A 315 15.29 32.05 -43.64
CA ASN A 315 15.23 30.72 -43.07
C ASN A 315 14.27 29.77 -43.81
N ILE A 316 13.38 30.31 -44.66
CA ILE A 316 12.35 29.54 -45.36
C ILE A 316 12.83 29.26 -46.81
N PRO A 317 12.84 28.00 -47.29
CA PRO A 317 12.33 26.78 -46.67
C PRO A 317 13.29 26.20 -45.61
N ILE A 318 12.74 25.53 -44.60
CA ILE A 318 13.54 24.74 -43.64
C ILE A 318 13.45 23.29 -44.09
N LEU A 319 14.50 22.79 -44.74
CA LEU A 319 14.54 21.43 -45.26
C LEU A 319 14.54 20.39 -44.12
N TYR A 320 13.85 19.27 -44.35
CA TYR A 320 13.90 18.12 -43.46
C TYR A 320 15.12 17.28 -43.78
N THR A 321 16.04 17.17 -42.83
CA THR A 321 17.12 16.19 -42.85
C THR A 321 16.79 15.11 -41.83
N PRO A 322 16.51 13.86 -42.26
CA PRO A 322 16.23 12.77 -41.33
C PRO A 322 17.37 12.63 -40.32
N PRO A 323 17.08 12.60 -39.01
CA PRO A 323 18.11 12.39 -38.02
C PRO A 323 18.68 10.97 -38.13
N THR A 324 19.98 10.82 -37.85
CA THR A 324 20.64 9.51 -37.85
C THR A 324 20.24 8.72 -36.61
N THR A 325 19.71 7.50 -36.81
CA THR A 325 19.35 6.57 -35.73
C THR A 325 20.00 5.21 -35.94
N PHE A 326 20.28 4.48 -34.86
CA PHE A 326 20.81 3.12 -34.90
C PHE A 326 19.97 2.17 -34.05
N THR A 327 19.68 0.98 -34.55
CA THR A 327 19.02 -0.08 -33.77
C THR A 327 19.97 -0.61 -32.68
N PRO A 328 19.45 -1.13 -31.54
CA PRO A 328 20.29 -1.79 -30.54
C PRO A 328 21.17 -2.91 -31.11
N ALA A 329 20.69 -3.63 -32.13
CA ALA A 329 21.48 -4.66 -32.82
C ALA A 329 22.68 -4.08 -33.60
N GLN A 330 22.49 -2.98 -34.33
CA GLN A 330 23.60 -2.29 -35.01
C GLN A 330 24.64 -1.77 -34.01
N ILE A 331 24.19 -1.25 -32.87
CA ILE A 331 25.06 -0.76 -31.79
C ILE A 331 25.83 -1.93 -31.15
N ALA A 332 25.18 -3.07 -30.90
CA ALA A 332 25.82 -4.25 -30.34
C ALA A 332 26.87 -4.86 -31.29
N SER A 333 26.62 -4.85 -32.61
CA SER A 333 27.63 -5.24 -33.61
C SER A 333 28.84 -4.31 -33.58
N ALA A 334 28.63 -2.99 -33.56
CA ALA A 334 29.72 -2.03 -33.46
C ALA A 334 30.48 -2.14 -32.12
N ALA A 335 29.78 -2.46 -31.03
CA ALA A 335 30.39 -2.72 -29.73
C ALA A 335 31.41 -3.87 -29.77
N SER A 336 31.10 -4.95 -30.50
CA SER A 336 32.04 -6.05 -30.73
C SER A 336 33.32 -5.59 -31.46
N GLU A 337 33.18 -4.76 -32.50
CA GLU A 337 34.33 -4.20 -33.24
C GLU A 337 35.17 -3.26 -32.36
N LEU A 338 34.52 -2.39 -31.58
CA LEU A 338 35.20 -1.48 -30.67
C LEU A 338 35.95 -2.23 -29.57
N LYS A 339 35.32 -3.24 -28.96
CA LYS A 339 35.94 -4.11 -27.96
C LYS A 339 37.19 -4.78 -28.52
N ASN A 340 37.14 -5.35 -29.73
CA ASN A 340 38.29 -5.97 -30.37
C ASN A 340 39.40 -4.95 -30.70
N THR A 341 39.02 -3.74 -31.13
CA THR A 341 39.96 -2.64 -31.39
C THR A 341 40.69 -2.25 -30.12
N ILE A 342 39.96 -1.98 -29.03
CA ILE A 342 40.53 -1.64 -27.71
C ILE A 342 41.45 -2.77 -27.21
N GLU A 343 41.05 -4.02 -27.38
CA GLU A 343 41.85 -5.17 -26.94
C GLU A 343 43.14 -5.33 -27.75
N THR A 344 43.15 -4.93 -29.02
CA THR A 344 44.33 -4.99 -29.88
C THR A 344 45.25 -3.79 -29.62
N THR A 345 44.70 -2.57 -29.58
CA THR A 345 45.49 -1.33 -29.49
C THR A 345 45.81 -0.90 -28.06
N LYS A 346 45.12 -1.46 -27.06
CA LYS A 346 45.15 -1.07 -25.64
C LYS A 346 44.79 0.41 -25.41
N THR A 347 44.09 1.03 -26.35
CA THR A 347 43.71 2.46 -26.31
C THR A 347 42.27 2.65 -26.79
N ILE A 348 41.63 3.73 -26.35
CA ILE A 348 40.29 4.09 -26.83
C ILE A 348 40.42 4.86 -28.16
N PRO A 349 39.87 4.37 -29.28
CA PRO A 349 39.90 5.11 -30.53
C PRO A 349 39.07 6.39 -30.43
N THR A 350 39.38 7.40 -31.26
CA THR A 350 38.64 8.67 -31.28
C THR A 350 37.26 8.54 -31.93
N THR A 351 37.12 7.62 -32.88
CA THR A 351 35.90 7.39 -33.65
C THR A 351 35.62 5.90 -33.81
N ILE A 352 34.38 5.58 -34.15
CA ILE A 352 33.86 4.25 -34.46
C ILE A 352 32.88 4.36 -35.63
N THR A 353 32.77 3.31 -36.43
CA THR A 353 31.76 3.23 -37.50
C THR A 353 30.59 2.37 -37.05
N ILE A 354 29.36 2.88 -37.20
CA ILE A 354 28.12 2.10 -37.06
C ILE A 354 27.38 2.15 -38.38
N ASN A 355 27.10 0.99 -38.98
CA ASN A 355 26.37 0.89 -40.24
C ASN A 355 26.88 1.84 -41.35
N GLY A 356 28.21 1.93 -41.51
CA GLY A 356 28.87 2.80 -42.50
C GLY A 356 29.01 4.28 -42.12
N ILE A 357 28.50 4.70 -40.95
CA ILE A 357 28.60 6.09 -40.47
C ILE A 357 29.64 6.19 -39.36
N THR A 358 30.64 7.06 -39.56
CA THR A 358 31.67 7.34 -38.56
C THR A 358 31.17 8.36 -37.53
N ILE A 359 31.24 8.01 -36.25
CA ILE A 359 30.86 8.83 -35.10
C ILE A 359 31.98 8.88 -34.07
N TYR A 360 31.95 9.86 -33.16
CA TYR A 360 32.90 9.91 -32.04
C TYR A 360 32.58 8.86 -30.97
N THR A 361 33.60 8.34 -30.31
CA THR A 361 33.44 7.31 -29.27
C THR A 361 32.61 7.79 -28.07
N ALA A 362 32.61 9.10 -27.78
CA ALA A 362 31.75 9.67 -26.76
C ALA A 362 30.26 9.51 -27.14
N GLN A 363 29.92 9.75 -28.41
CA GLN A 363 28.56 9.52 -28.92
C GLN A 363 28.17 8.05 -28.85
N PHE A 364 29.12 7.16 -29.16
CA PHE A 364 28.92 5.71 -29.02
C PHE A 364 28.62 5.30 -27.57
N LEU A 365 29.28 5.89 -26.56
CA LEU A 365 29.02 5.56 -25.16
C LEU A 365 27.54 5.75 -24.80
N GLN A 366 26.94 6.87 -25.22
CA GLN A 366 25.52 7.13 -25.01
C GLN A 366 24.62 6.11 -25.73
N LEU A 367 24.94 5.79 -26.99
CA LEU A 367 24.22 4.77 -27.75
C LEU A 367 24.31 3.41 -27.04
N ALA A 368 25.49 3.05 -26.54
CA ALA A 368 25.76 1.78 -25.89
C ALA A 368 25.02 1.64 -24.55
N THR A 369 24.97 2.68 -23.73
CA THR A 369 24.23 2.65 -22.46
C THR A 369 22.73 2.57 -22.68
N GLN A 370 22.18 3.36 -23.60
CA GLN A 370 20.76 3.29 -23.96
C GLN A 370 20.40 1.93 -24.57
N ALA A 371 21.23 1.39 -25.47
CA ALA A 371 21.03 0.05 -26.02
C ALA A 371 21.05 -1.02 -24.92
N THR A 372 21.96 -0.94 -23.97
CA THR A 372 22.03 -1.88 -22.84
C THR A 372 20.74 -1.89 -22.02
N THR A 373 20.20 -0.70 -21.68
CA THR A 373 18.93 -0.58 -20.96
C THR A 373 17.73 -1.03 -21.81
N GLN A 374 17.70 -0.72 -23.10
CA GLN A 374 16.62 -1.17 -23.99
C GLN A 374 16.60 -2.69 -24.15
N LEU A 375 17.77 -3.32 -24.35
CA LEU A 375 17.89 -4.77 -24.50
C LEU A 375 17.49 -5.54 -23.24
N ALA A 376 17.78 -5.00 -22.04
CA ALA A 376 17.28 -5.58 -20.79
C ALA A 376 15.74 -5.61 -20.69
N ASN A 377 15.06 -4.71 -21.43
CA ASN A 377 13.61 -4.59 -21.48
C ASN A 377 13.00 -5.15 -22.79
N ASN A 378 13.77 -5.93 -23.57
CA ASN A 378 13.36 -6.43 -24.89
C ASN A 378 12.89 -5.32 -25.87
N ASN A 379 13.40 -4.10 -25.71
CA ASN A 379 13.08 -2.97 -26.56
C ASN A 379 14.10 -2.86 -27.71
N THR A 380 13.61 -2.77 -28.95
CA THR A 380 14.42 -2.68 -30.17
C THR A 380 14.27 -1.34 -30.91
N THR A 381 13.68 -0.32 -30.28
CA THR A 381 13.49 1.01 -30.90
C THR A 381 14.81 1.63 -31.34
N PRO A 382 14.91 2.18 -32.57
CA PRO A 382 16.10 2.89 -33.00
C PRO A 382 16.45 4.05 -32.07
N ILE A 383 17.74 4.17 -31.74
CA ILE A 383 18.29 5.16 -30.83
C ILE A 383 18.87 6.32 -31.63
N LEU A 384 18.48 7.55 -31.27
CA LEU A 384 18.93 8.78 -31.90
C LEU A 384 20.42 9.04 -31.62
N LEU A 385 21.21 9.31 -32.66
CA LEU A 385 22.56 9.82 -32.51
C LEU A 385 22.50 11.28 -32.05
N THR A 386 23.09 11.59 -30.90
CA THR A 386 23.22 12.96 -30.41
C THR A 386 24.66 13.46 -30.48
N SER A 387 24.85 14.78 -30.40
CA SER A 387 26.16 15.41 -30.44
C SER A 387 26.71 15.56 -29.02
N ASN A 388 27.40 14.53 -28.52
CA ASN A 388 28.09 14.58 -27.23
C ASN A 388 29.60 14.77 -27.40
N GLU A 389 30.16 15.67 -26.60
CA GLU A 389 31.60 15.88 -26.55
C GLU A 389 32.30 14.84 -25.67
N LYS A 390 33.59 14.61 -25.96
CA LYS A 390 34.49 13.85 -25.07
C LYS A 390 34.80 14.72 -23.83
N PRO A 391 34.91 14.15 -22.62
CA PRO A 391 35.32 14.92 -21.45
C PRO A 391 36.73 15.49 -21.59
N SER A 392 36.94 16.67 -21.00
CA SER A 392 38.24 17.38 -21.00
C SER A 392 39.30 16.71 -20.13
N TYR A 393 38.89 15.88 -19.18
CA TYR A 393 39.76 15.07 -18.32
C TYR A 393 39.10 13.70 -18.04
N THR A 394 39.85 12.78 -17.42
CA THR A 394 39.36 11.46 -17.02
C THR A 394 40.13 11.01 -15.78
N GLU A 395 39.49 10.26 -14.89
CA GLU A 395 40.07 9.85 -13.61
C GLU A 395 39.64 8.42 -13.26
N GLU A 396 40.56 7.64 -12.66
CA GLU A 396 40.28 6.26 -12.24
C GLU A 396 40.85 5.97 -10.84
N GLN A 397 40.03 5.31 -10.01
CA GLN A 397 40.39 4.68 -8.74
C GLN A 397 39.55 3.40 -8.59
N LEU A 398 39.73 2.47 -9.52
CA LEU A 398 38.94 1.24 -9.64
C LEU A 398 39.70 0.07 -9.01
N ASN A 399 38.99 -0.79 -8.26
CA ASN A 399 39.50 -2.08 -7.80
C ASN A 399 39.02 -3.20 -8.75
N SER A 400 39.79 -4.28 -8.84
CA SER A 400 39.37 -5.49 -9.54
C SER A 400 38.21 -6.17 -8.81
N GLY A 401 37.24 -6.70 -9.56
CA GLY A 401 36.07 -7.36 -8.98
C GLY A 401 35.07 -7.80 -10.04
N THR A 402 33.82 -7.99 -9.61
CA THR A 402 32.70 -8.37 -10.48
C THR A 402 31.59 -7.34 -10.35
N MET A 403 30.94 -7.01 -11.46
CA MET A 403 29.77 -6.13 -11.52
C MET A 403 28.58 -6.97 -12.01
N THR A 404 27.48 -6.98 -11.25
CA THR A 404 26.28 -7.76 -11.61
C THR A 404 25.48 -7.07 -12.72
N GLN A 405 24.52 -7.78 -13.30
CA GLN A 405 23.58 -7.22 -14.28
C GLN A 405 22.84 -5.99 -13.75
N ASN A 406 22.35 -6.05 -12.52
CA ASN A 406 21.65 -4.92 -11.92
C ASN A 406 22.58 -3.71 -11.76
N ASP A 407 23.82 -3.94 -11.32
CA ASP A 407 24.78 -2.84 -11.11
C ASP A 407 25.11 -2.10 -12.41
N TYR A 408 25.39 -2.83 -13.50
CA TYR A 408 25.74 -2.15 -14.76
C TYR A 408 24.52 -1.55 -15.47
N LEU A 409 23.31 -2.05 -15.23
CA LEU A 409 22.07 -1.45 -15.75
C LEU A 409 21.76 -0.13 -15.05
N ASP A 410 21.86 -0.07 -13.71
CA ASP A 410 21.81 1.18 -12.95
C ASP A 410 22.85 2.18 -13.50
N PHE A 411 24.08 1.70 -13.67
CA PHE A 411 25.15 2.57 -14.11
C PHE A 411 24.94 3.10 -15.55
N ALA A 412 24.38 2.28 -16.45
CA ALA A 412 24.00 2.69 -17.81
C ALA A 412 22.98 3.85 -17.80
N GLN A 413 21.99 3.78 -16.91
CA GLN A 413 20.98 4.82 -16.76
C GLN A 413 21.61 6.12 -16.25
N ARG A 414 22.49 6.04 -15.25
CA ARG A 414 23.21 7.23 -14.72
C ARG A 414 24.08 7.92 -15.77
N ILE A 415 24.82 7.16 -16.58
CA ILE A 415 25.60 7.73 -17.69
C ILE A 415 24.67 8.41 -18.71
N THR A 416 23.57 7.75 -19.07
CA THR A 416 22.60 8.28 -20.03
C THR A 416 22.02 9.62 -19.55
N GLY A 417 21.61 9.70 -18.28
CA GLY A 417 21.13 10.95 -17.67
C GLY A 417 22.18 12.06 -17.71
N TYR A 418 23.41 11.77 -17.26
CA TYR A 418 24.50 12.74 -17.29
C TYR A 418 24.74 13.30 -18.69
N MET A 419 24.77 12.44 -19.72
CA MET A 419 25.04 12.85 -21.10
C MET A 419 23.89 13.66 -21.71
N ASN A 420 22.65 13.36 -21.34
CA ASN A 420 21.49 14.15 -21.76
C ASN A 420 21.55 15.58 -21.19
N ASP A 421 21.97 15.72 -19.93
CA ASP A 421 22.00 17.01 -19.23
C ASP A 421 23.20 17.88 -19.62
N ASN A 422 24.36 17.25 -19.85
CA ASN A 422 25.63 17.98 -20.01
C ASN A 422 26.14 18.04 -21.46
N HIS A 423 25.52 17.29 -22.38
CA HIS A 423 25.99 17.13 -23.76
C HIS A 423 27.47 16.69 -23.88
N GLN A 424 27.96 15.97 -22.86
CA GLN A 424 29.33 15.50 -22.74
C GLN A 424 29.35 14.15 -22.03
N ALA A 425 30.22 13.22 -22.45
CA ALA A 425 30.45 11.97 -21.71
C ALA A 425 31.08 12.24 -20.34
N PRO A 426 30.69 11.51 -19.28
CA PRO A 426 31.22 11.76 -17.95
C PRO A 426 32.72 11.44 -17.85
N PRO A 427 33.53 12.26 -17.17
CA PRO A 427 34.95 12.01 -16.96
C PRO A 427 35.21 10.77 -16.08
N TYR A 428 34.26 10.43 -15.20
CA TYR A 428 34.26 9.24 -14.34
C TYR A 428 32.84 8.92 -13.84
N GLY A 429 32.65 7.75 -13.23
CA GLY A 429 31.46 7.37 -12.46
C GLY A 429 31.82 6.65 -11.16
N TYR A 430 30.86 6.46 -10.26
CA TYR A 430 31.02 5.68 -9.03
C TYR A 430 30.23 4.37 -9.10
N ILE A 431 30.91 3.27 -8.78
CA ILE A 431 30.35 1.92 -8.64
C ILE A 431 30.90 1.29 -7.35
N GLY A 432 30.37 0.14 -6.91
CA GLY A 432 30.82 -0.53 -5.67
C GLY A 432 32.33 -0.84 -5.63
N LEU A 433 32.98 -0.93 -6.79
CA LEU A 433 34.43 -1.18 -6.93
C LEU A 433 35.29 0.09 -6.95
N GLY A 434 34.69 1.29 -6.86
CA GLY A 434 35.39 2.57 -6.86
C GLY A 434 35.05 3.49 -8.03
N LYS A 435 35.99 4.36 -8.38
CA LYS A 435 35.82 5.41 -9.40
C LYS A 435 36.24 4.89 -10.78
N ILE A 436 35.29 4.78 -11.71
CA ILE A 436 35.48 4.21 -13.05
C ILE A 436 35.69 5.32 -14.10
N SER A 437 36.79 5.29 -14.85
CA SER A 437 37.13 6.31 -15.86
C SER A 437 36.23 6.28 -17.11
N TYR A 438 36.27 7.35 -17.92
CA TYR A 438 35.65 7.36 -19.26
C TYR A 438 36.08 6.16 -20.12
N GLN A 439 37.36 5.79 -20.09
CA GLN A 439 37.89 4.66 -20.86
C GLN A 439 37.30 3.33 -20.38
N SER A 440 37.25 3.13 -19.06
CA SER A 440 36.65 1.93 -18.46
C SER A 440 35.15 1.85 -18.72
N GLN A 441 34.42 2.97 -18.75
CA GLN A 441 32.99 3.01 -19.10
C GLN A 441 32.76 2.56 -20.55
N VAL A 442 33.52 3.11 -21.50
CA VAL A 442 33.45 2.71 -22.92
C VAL A 442 33.76 1.22 -23.07
N TYR A 443 34.83 0.74 -22.43
CA TYR A 443 35.23 -0.66 -22.54
C TYR A 443 34.25 -1.62 -21.86
N LEU A 444 33.66 -1.23 -20.72
CA LEU A 444 32.59 -1.97 -20.04
C LEU A 444 31.39 -2.20 -20.97
N PHE A 445 30.80 -1.14 -21.50
CA PHE A 445 29.60 -1.28 -22.34
C PHE A 445 29.89 -1.88 -23.71
N ALA A 446 31.11 -1.69 -24.24
CA ALA A 446 31.55 -2.43 -25.43
C ALA A 446 31.59 -3.96 -25.17
N ARG A 447 32.11 -4.38 -24.01
CA ARG A 447 32.15 -5.80 -23.61
C ARG A 447 30.76 -6.37 -23.34
N VAL A 448 29.93 -5.67 -22.56
CA VAL A 448 28.56 -6.09 -22.23
C VAL A 448 27.74 -6.33 -23.51
N LEU A 449 27.73 -5.35 -24.42
CA LEU A 449 27.01 -5.49 -25.68
C LEU A 449 27.66 -6.50 -26.64
N SER A 450 28.98 -6.66 -26.60
CA SER A 450 29.64 -7.72 -27.38
C SER A 450 29.26 -9.13 -26.90
N ILE A 451 28.99 -9.32 -25.60
CA ILE A 451 28.50 -10.60 -25.06
C ILE A 451 27.05 -10.82 -25.48
N TYR A 452 26.21 -9.77 -25.41
CA TYR A 452 24.84 -9.84 -25.93
C TYR A 452 24.82 -10.21 -27.41
N ASN A 453 25.67 -9.59 -28.23
CA ASN A 453 25.75 -9.83 -29.68
C ASN A 453 26.08 -11.29 -30.02
N SER A 454 26.87 -11.98 -29.19
CA SER A 454 27.25 -13.38 -29.43
C SER A 454 26.32 -14.40 -28.77
N SER A 455 25.71 -14.06 -27.63
CA SER A 455 24.91 -15.00 -26.83
C SER A 455 23.39 -14.80 -26.95
N GLY A 456 22.95 -13.63 -27.42
CA GLY A 456 21.54 -13.23 -27.41
C GLY A 456 21.02 -12.81 -26.04
N SER A 457 21.88 -12.70 -25.01
CA SER A 457 21.47 -12.31 -23.66
C SER A 457 22.52 -11.43 -22.99
N LEU A 458 22.08 -10.50 -22.15
CA LEU A 458 22.99 -9.69 -21.35
C LEU A 458 23.67 -10.59 -20.29
N PRO A 459 24.97 -10.40 -20.00
CA PRO A 459 25.69 -11.21 -19.04
C PRO A 459 25.18 -10.96 -17.61
N VAL A 460 24.87 -12.01 -16.85
CA VAL A 460 24.40 -11.87 -15.45
C VAL A 460 25.44 -11.20 -14.53
N ALA A 461 26.72 -11.26 -14.90
CA ALA A 461 27.80 -10.50 -14.29
C ALA A 461 28.99 -10.35 -15.24
N VAL A 462 29.81 -9.32 -15.04
CA VAL A 462 31.04 -9.06 -15.79
C VAL A 462 32.20 -8.74 -14.86
N ALA A 463 33.39 -9.26 -15.18
CA ALA A 463 34.62 -8.92 -14.47
C ALA A 463 35.08 -7.50 -14.78
N MET A 464 35.53 -6.78 -13.75
CA MET A 464 36.05 -5.42 -13.80
C MET A 464 37.51 -5.39 -13.38
N ASN A 465 38.35 -4.64 -14.10
CA ASN A 465 39.74 -4.35 -13.76
C ASN A 465 40.06 -2.90 -14.18
N PRO A 466 41.04 -2.23 -13.55
CA PRO A 466 41.55 -0.93 -14.01
C PRO A 466 41.96 -0.94 -15.48
N PHE A 467 41.73 0.16 -16.19
CA PHE A 467 42.10 0.32 -17.60
C PHE A 467 43.60 0.51 -17.76
N THR A 468 44.34 -0.61 -17.83
CA THR A 468 45.78 -0.63 -18.08
C THR A 468 46.12 -1.64 -19.18
N SER A 469 47.23 -1.41 -19.87
CA SER A 469 47.68 -2.33 -20.93
C SER A 469 47.92 -3.76 -20.44
N SER A 470 48.23 -3.97 -19.15
CA SER A 470 48.41 -5.29 -18.55
C SER A 470 47.10 -6.02 -18.22
N ASN A 471 46.01 -5.27 -17.99
CA ASN A 471 44.70 -5.84 -17.65
C ASN A 471 43.84 -6.14 -18.89
N ILE A 472 44.20 -5.60 -20.05
CA ILE A 472 43.45 -5.76 -21.31
C ILE A 472 44.11 -6.88 -22.14
N PRO A 473 43.38 -7.89 -22.64
CA PRO A 473 41.93 -8.05 -22.60
C PRO A 473 41.40 -8.59 -21.26
N ILE A 474 40.22 -8.13 -20.85
CA ILE A 474 39.49 -8.74 -19.74
C ILE A 474 38.55 -9.80 -20.32
N LEU A 475 38.98 -11.06 -20.28
CA LEU A 475 38.22 -12.19 -20.83
C LEU A 475 36.89 -12.39 -20.10
N TYR A 476 35.84 -12.77 -20.84
CA TYR A 476 34.56 -13.15 -20.26
C TYR A 476 34.59 -14.64 -19.94
N THR A 477 34.47 -14.96 -18.65
CA THR A 477 34.18 -16.30 -18.16
C THR A 477 32.75 -16.30 -17.61
N PRO A 478 31.82 -17.09 -18.19
CA PRO A 478 30.46 -17.16 -17.66
C PRO A 478 30.49 -17.49 -16.16
N PRO A 479 29.85 -16.69 -15.32
CA PRO A 479 29.81 -16.96 -13.89
C PRO A 479 29.03 -18.25 -13.62
N THR A 480 29.41 -18.96 -12.54
CA THR A 480 28.69 -20.15 -12.10
C THR A 480 27.38 -19.74 -11.43
N THR A 481 26.26 -20.31 -11.87
CA THR A 481 24.92 -20.04 -11.32
C THR A 481 24.18 -21.35 -11.07
N PHE A 482 23.22 -21.34 -10.15
CA PHE A 482 22.37 -22.49 -9.84
C PHE A 482 20.91 -22.06 -9.72
N THR A 483 19.99 -22.84 -10.28
CA THR A 483 18.55 -22.62 -10.11
C THR A 483 18.11 -22.98 -8.67
N PRO A 484 17.01 -22.40 -8.16
CA PRO A 484 16.44 -22.81 -6.87
C PRO A 484 16.18 -24.32 -6.76
N ALA A 485 15.78 -24.98 -7.85
CA ALA A 485 15.58 -26.43 -7.88
C ALA A 485 16.88 -27.24 -7.69
N GLN A 486 17.98 -26.83 -8.36
CA GLN A 486 19.29 -27.45 -8.16
C GLN A 486 19.79 -27.28 -6.72
N ILE A 487 19.57 -26.10 -6.15
CA ILE A 487 19.93 -25.79 -4.76
C ILE A 487 19.10 -26.64 -3.80
N ALA A 488 17.79 -26.79 -4.02
CA ALA A 488 16.91 -27.61 -3.18
C ALA A 488 17.25 -29.10 -3.20
N SER A 489 17.63 -29.64 -4.37
CA SER A 489 18.14 -31.01 -4.49
C SER A 489 19.43 -31.19 -3.67
N ALA A 490 20.38 -30.27 -3.78
CA ALA A 490 21.62 -30.32 -3.01
C ALA A 490 21.36 -30.16 -1.50
N ALA A 491 20.39 -29.32 -1.12
CA ALA A 491 19.94 -29.13 0.26
C ALA A 491 19.45 -30.44 0.89
N SER A 492 18.71 -31.25 0.11
CA SER A 492 18.22 -32.57 0.52
C SER A 492 19.38 -33.54 0.80
N GLU A 493 20.39 -33.57 -0.06
CA GLU A 493 21.61 -34.37 0.12
C GLU A 493 22.44 -33.92 1.34
N LEU A 494 22.59 -32.61 1.53
CA LEU A 494 23.30 -32.03 2.67
C LEU A 494 22.59 -32.35 3.99
N LYS A 495 21.26 -32.20 4.04
CA LYS A 495 20.43 -32.58 5.19
C LYS A 495 20.66 -34.04 5.56
N ASN A 496 20.59 -34.96 4.60
CA ASN A 496 20.79 -36.39 4.85
C ASN A 496 22.23 -36.72 5.31
N THR A 497 23.22 -36.01 4.75
CA THR A 497 24.62 -36.12 5.19
C THR A 497 24.77 -35.68 6.64
N ILE A 498 24.27 -34.50 6.99
CA ILE A 498 24.29 -33.97 8.37
C ILE A 498 23.59 -34.92 9.34
N GLU A 499 22.44 -35.48 8.93
CA GLU A 499 21.70 -36.42 9.77
C GLU A 499 22.41 -37.75 9.97
N THR A 500 23.23 -38.18 9.00
CA THR A 500 24.01 -39.41 9.10
C THR A 500 25.29 -39.21 9.90
N THR A 501 26.05 -38.16 9.60
CA THR A 501 27.38 -37.91 10.18
C THR A 501 27.34 -37.13 11.50
N LYS A 502 26.23 -36.42 11.77
CA LYS A 502 26.08 -35.45 12.87
C LYS A 502 27.11 -34.31 12.83
N THR A 503 27.64 -34.02 11.64
CA THR A 503 28.64 -32.97 11.39
C THR A 503 28.27 -32.18 10.13
N ILE A 504 28.73 -30.93 10.05
CA ILE A 504 28.63 -30.12 8.83
C ILE A 504 29.83 -30.41 7.93
N PRO A 505 29.64 -30.89 6.68
CA PRO A 505 30.74 -31.04 5.74
C PRO A 505 31.32 -29.67 5.34
N THR A 506 32.60 -29.62 4.99
CA THR A 506 33.26 -28.37 4.55
C THR A 506 32.83 -27.95 3.14
N THR A 507 32.45 -28.92 2.32
CA THR A 507 32.03 -28.72 0.94
C THR A 507 30.77 -29.52 0.59
N ILE A 508 30.08 -29.07 -0.44
CA ILE A 508 28.91 -29.71 -1.04
C ILE A 508 29.05 -29.66 -2.57
N THR A 509 28.45 -30.62 -3.27
CA THR A 509 28.39 -30.61 -4.73
C THR A 509 27.00 -30.20 -5.21
N ILE A 510 26.91 -29.21 -6.09
CA ILE A 510 25.69 -28.85 -6.80
C ILE A 510 25.93 -29.05 -8.30
N ASN A 511 25.14 -29.90 -8.94
CA ASN A 511 25.25 -30.17 -10.39
C ASN A 511 26.70 -30.47 -10.87
N GLY A 512 27.44 -31.27 -10.10
CA GLY A 512 28.83 -31.65 -10.39
C GLY A 512 29.91 -30.64 -9.99
N ILE A 513 29.53 -29.47 -9.46
CA ILE A 513 30.47 -28.43 -9.00
C ILE A 513 30.58 -28.48 -7.48
N THR A 514 31.80 -28.67 -6.97
CA THR A 514 32.09 -28.64 -5.52
C THR A 514 32.28 -27.21 -5.04
N ILE A 515 31.48 -26.80 -4.05
CA ILE A 515 31.52 -25.47 -3.42
C ILE A 515 31.66 -25.61 -1.90
N TYR A 516 32.07 -24.55 -1.22
CA TYR A 516 32.09 -24.51 0.25
C TYR A 516 30.68 -24.37 0.83
N THR A 517 30.46 -24.94 2.01
CA THR A 517 29.15 -24.90 2.67
C THR A 517 28.70 -23.47 3.02
N ALA A 518 29.63 -22.53 3.21
CA ALA A 518 29.29 -21.12 3.39
C ALA A 518 28.66 -20.54 2.12
N GLN A 519 29.22 -20.85 0.95
CA GLN A 519 28.65 -20.44 -0.34
C GLN A 519 27.27 -21.08 -0.57
N PHE A 520 27.10 -22.35 -0.16
CA PHE A 520 25.79 -23.00 -0.18
C PHE A 520 24.77 -22.30 0.72
N LEU A 521 25.14 -21.87 1.93
CA LEU A 521 24.23 -21.13 2.80
C LEU A 521 23.70 -19.88 2.11
N HIS A 522 24.57 -19.12 1.42
CA HIS A 522 24.16 -17.94 0.66
C HIS A 522 23.16 -18.29 -0.46
N LEU A 523 23.45 -19.34 -1.22
CA LEU A 523 22.55 -19.84 -2.26
C LEU A 523 21.20 -20.29 -1.67
N ALA A 524 21.23 -20.99 -0.53
CA ALA A 524 20.04 -21.55 0.10
C ALA A 524 19.10 -20.45 0.61
N VAL A 525 19.62 -19.41 1.27
CA VAL A 525 18.78 -18.31 1.77
C VAL A 525 18.19 -17.47 0.63
N LYS A 526 18.96 -17.23 -0.44
CA LYS A 526 18.43 -16.59 -1.66
C LYS A 526 17.35 -17.44 -2.32
N ALA A 527 17.56 -18.75 -2.42
CA ALA A 527 16.59 -19.66 -3.02
C ALA A 527 15.27 -19.68 -2.23
N VAL A 528 15.32 -19.69 -0.90
CA VAL A 528 14.10 -19.63 -0.07
C VAL A 528 13.31 -18.35 -0.31
N ASN A 529 13.99 -17.19 -0.36
CA ASN A 529 13.32 -15.91 -0.65
C ASN A 529 12.80 -15.83 -2.09
N GLN A 530 13.51 -16.40 -3.07
CA GLN A 530 13.06 -16.46 -4.46
C GLN A 530 11.84 -17.36 -4.63
N ILE A 531 11.83 -18.54 -3.99
CA ILE A 531 10.71 -19.49 -4.02
C ILE A 531 9.42 -18.82 -3.49
N GLU A 532 9.49 -18.09 -2.38
CA GLU A 532 8.33 -17.36 -1.84
C GLU A 532 7.78 -16.32 -2.84
N ASN A 533 8.68 -15.69 -3.61
CA ASN A 533 8.32 -14.68 -4.62
C ASN A 533 7.98 -15.27 -6.00
N ASN A 534 7.92 -16.60 -6.14
CA ASN A 534 7.78 -17.30 -7.43
C ASN A 534 8.86 -16.92 -8.46
N ASP A 535 10.06 -16.55 -7.99
CA ASP A 535 11.24 -16.31 -8.81
C ASP A 535 12.07 -17.60 -8.93
N TYR A 536 12.36 -18.02 -10.16
CA TYR A 536 13.14 -19.23 -10.46
C TYR A 536 14.42 -18.92 -11.23
N SER A 537 14.82 -17.64 -11.28
CA SER A 537 16.03 -17.20 -11.96
C SER A 537 17.29 -17.82 -11.33
N PRO A 538 18.32 -18.15 -12.13
CA PRO A 538 19.56 -18.71 -11.60
C PRO A 538 20.27 -17.76 -10.62
N ILE A 539 20.69 -18.29 -9.48
CA ILE A 539 21.39 -17.58 -8.41
C ILE A 539 22.90 -17.66 -8.64
N LEU A 540 23.56 -16.51 -8.62
CA LEU A 540 25.01 -16.39 -8.74
C LEU A 540 25.74 -17.02 -7.54
N LEU A 541 26.71 -17.90 -7.82
CA LEU A 541 27.65 -18.39 -6.81
C LEU A 541 28.62 -17.28 -6.43
N GLN A 542 28.59 -16.86 -5.16
CA GLN A 542 29.53 -15.88 -4.61
C GLN A 542 30.71 -16.54 -3.90
N SER A 543 31.80 -15.79 -3.73
CA SER A 543 33.02 -16.24 -3.05
C SER A 543 32.94 -15.98 -1.55
N ASP A 544 32.06 -16.69 -0.86
CA ASP A 544 31.85 -16.53 0.58
C ASP A 544 32.75 -17.42 1.41
N SER A 545 33.37 -16.81 2.43
CA SER A 545 34.18 -17.52 3.42
C SER A 545 33.34 -18.06 4.59
N GLN A 546 33.84 -19.12 5.25
CA GLN A 546 33.28 -19.58 6.53
C GLN A 546 33.61 -18.57 7.65
N PRO A 547 32.74 -18.39 8.66
CA PRO A 547 33.07 -17.57 9.82
C PRO A 547 34.24 -18.16 10.63
N THR A 548 35.01 -17.28 11.27
CA THR A 548 36.18 -17.65 12.09
C THR A 548 35.82 -18.26 13.45
N TYR A 549 34.57 -18.07 13.90
CA TYR A 549 34.00 -18.67 15.09
C TYR A 549 32.52 -18.96 14.86
N SER A 550 31.88 -19.71 15.76
CA SER A 550 30.44 -19.95 15.73
C SER A 550 29.93 -20.02 17.16
N GLU A 551 28.82 -19.35 17.45
CA GLU A 551 28.25 -19.24 18.80
C GLU A 551 26.79 -19.67 18.80
N GLU A 552 26.35 -20.31 19.88
CA GLU A 552 24.96 -20.69 20.06
C GLU A 552 24.49 -20.47 21.49
N SER A 553 23.31 -19.86 21.63
CA SER A 553 22.56 -19.76 22.89
C SER A 553 21.07 -19.64 22.56
N PHE A 554 20.43 -20.76 22.23
CA PHE A 554 19.00 -20.80 21.93
C PHE A 554 18.25 -21.91 22.67
N LYS A 555 16.94 -21.72 22.84
CA LYS A 555 16.02 -22.71 23.42
C LYS A 555 15.24 -23.43 22.32
N SER A 556 14.99 -24.73 22.50
CA SER A 556 14.13 -25.48 21.58
C SER A 556 12.78 -24.79 21.40
N GLY A 557 12.24 -24.83 20.19
CA GLY A 557 11.00 -24.14 19.85
C GLY A 557 10.61 -24.35 18.40
N ILE A 558 9.77 -23.45 17.89
CA ILE A 558 9.26 -23.50 16.52
C ILE A 558 9.63 -22.20 15.81
N MET A 559 9.98 -22.32 14.53
CA MET A 559 10.16 -21.20 13.62
C MET A 559 9.10 -21.27 12.53
N THR A 560 8.44 -20.15 12.27
CA THR A 560 7.35 -20.04 11.30
C THR A 560 7.88 -19.57 9.95
N VAL A 561 7.09 -19.72 8.88
CA VAL A 561 7.47 -19.31 7.52
C VAL A 561 7.92 -17.85 7.45
N SER A 562 7.16 -16.94 8.06
CA SER A 562 7.50 -15.52 8.14
C SER A 562 8.84 -15.29 8.85
N ASN A 563 9.09 -16.01 9.95
CA ASN A 563 10.30 -15.87 10.74
C ASN A 563 11.54 -16.42 10.03
N PHE A 564 11.45 -17.55 9.33
CA PHE A 564 12.61 -18.05 8.58
C PHE A 564 12.87 -17.27 7.29
N LEU A 565 11.84 -16.66 6.67
CA LEU A 565 12.01 -15.78 5.51
C LEU A 565 12.73 -14.48 5.90
N ASP A 566 12.28 -13.81 6.98
CA ASP A 566 13.02 -12.67 7.56
C ASP A 566 14.47 -13.04 7.85
N PHE A 567 14.66 -14.20 8.47
CA PHE A 567 15.99 -14.64 8.85
C PHE A 567 16.87 -14.97 7.63
N ALA A 568 16.30 -15.58 6.58
CA ALA A 568 16.97 -15.82 5.31
C ALA A 568 17.44 -14.49 4.69
N GLN A 569 16.59 -13.47 4.70
CA GLN A 569 16.93 -12.15 4.18
C GLN A 569 18.07 -11.51 4.99
N ARG A 570 18.03 -11.56 6.32
CA ARG A 570 19.12 -11.02 7.15
C ARG A 570 20.46 -11.73 6.93
N ILE A 571 20.46 -13.04 6.71
CA ILE A 571 21.68 -13.77 6.33
C ILE A 571 22.16 -13.33 4.95
N ASN A 572 21.25 -13.24 3.97
CA ASN A 572 21.57 -12.78 2.63
C ASN A 572 22.26 -11.41 2.64
N ASP A 573 21.69 -10.45 3.37
CA ASP A 573 22.23 -9.09 3.46
C ASP A 573 23.62 -9.09 4.11
N TYR A 574 23.77 -9.80 5.22
CA TYR A 574 25.08 -9.96 5.88
C TYR A 574 26.12 -10.54 4.93
N MET A 575 25.78 -11.58 4.16
CA MET A 575 26.72 -12.25 3.27
C MET A 575 27.08 -11.41 2.03
N ASN A 576 26.12 -10.65 1.48
CA ASN A 576 26.42 -9.70 0.40
C ASN A 576 27.37 -8.59 0.87
N ASP A 577 27.24 -8.12 2.11
CA ASP A 577 28.09 -7.06 2.67
C ASP A 577 29.48 -7.54 3.08
N ASN A 578 29.58 -8.75 3.63
CA ASN A 578 30.80 -9.22 4.30
C ASN A 578 31.57 -10.30 3.52
N HIS A 579 30.98 -10.90 2.49
CA HIS A 579 31.54 -12.08 1.79
C HIS A 579 31.98 -13.20 2.75
N GLN A 580 31.22 -13.36 3.84
CA GLN A 580 31.43 -14.34 4.89
C GLN A 580 30.09 -14.75 5.47
N ALA A 581 29.89 -16.05 5.72
CA ALA A 581 28.69 -16.51 6.42
C ALA A 581 28.68 -16.02 7.88
N PRO A 582 27.53 -15.64 8.44
CA PRO A 582 27.48 -15.10 9.80
C PRO A 582 27.82 -16.17 10.85
N PRO A 583 28.60 -15.82 11.89
CA PRO A 583 28.97 -16.76 12.96
C PRO A 583 27.77 -17.20 13.80
N TYR A 584 26.73 -16.36 13.88
CA TYR A 584 25.45 -16.63 14.51
C TYR A 584 24.36 -15.70 13.94
N GLY A 585 23.10 -16.03 14.20
CA GLY A 585 21.94 -15.18 13.90
C GLY A 585 20.98 -15.09 15.07
N TYR A 586 20.32 -13.94 15.24
CA TYR A 586 19.29 -13.77 16.28
C TYR A 586 17.91 -14.10 15.73
N ILE A 587 17.19 -14.95 16.46
CA ILE A 587 15.78 -15.26 16.25
C ILE A 587 15.05 -15.16 17.60
N GLY A 588 13.71 -15.21 17.61
CA GLY A 588 12.92 -15.15 18.85
C GLY A 588 13.28 -16.21 19.91
N LEU A 589 14.01 -17.26 19.52
CA LEU A 589 14.46 -18.35 20.39
C LEU A 589 15.89 -18.16 20.95
N GLY A 590 16.65 -17.15 20.50
CA GLY A 590 18.02 -16.87 20.93
C GLY A 590 19.04 -16.77 19.77
N LYS A 591 20.32 -16.96 20.08
CA LYS A 591 21.41 -17.00 19.08
C LYS A 591 21.52 -18.39 18.48
N ILE A 592 21.41 -18.51 17.15
CA ILE A 592 21.61 -19.76 16.42
C ILE A 592 22.92 -19.77 15.65
N SER A 593 23.69 -20.84 15.78
CA SER A 593 25.02 -21.00 15.19
C SER A 593 25.01 -21.08 13.66
N TYR A 594 26.17 -20.87 13.03
CA TYR A 594 26.37 -21.18 11.60
C TYR A 594 25.91 -22.59 11.21
N GLN A 595 26.19 -23.59 12.05
CA GLN A 595 25.79 -24.99 11.82
C GLN A 595 24.27 -25.14 11.83
N SER A 596 23.59 -24.52 12.81
CA SER A 596 22.13 -24.51 12.90
C SER A 596 21.48 -23.80 11.71
N GLN A 597 22.08 -22.71 11.21
CA GLN A 597 21.61 -22.00 10.02
C GLN A 597 21.66 -22.88 8.77
N VAL A 598 22.82 -23.52 8.52
CA VAL A 598 22.98 -24.44 7.39
C VAL A 598 21.94 -25.56 7.46
N TYR A 599 21.83 -26.23 8.61
CA TYR A 599 20.90 -27.36 8.75
C TYR A 599 19.43 -26.93 8.67
N LEU A 600 19.07 -25.75 9.18
CA LEU A 600 17.73 -25.17 9.04
C LEU A 600 17.35 -25.01 7.57
N PHE A 601 18.16 -24.28 6.79
CA PHE A 601 17.84 -24.03 5.39
C PHE A 601 17.97 -25.28 4.51
N SER A 602 18.81 -26.26 4.91
CA SER A 602 18.80 -27.58 4.28
C SER A 602 17.46 -28.30 4.48
N ARG A 603 16.89 -28.28 5.69
CA ARG A 603 15.60 -28.92 5.99
C ARG A 603 14.41 -28.21 5.32
N ILE A 604 14.42 -26.87 5.28
CA ILE A 604 13.38 -26.07 4.60
C ILE A 604 13.35 -26.42 3.12
N LEU A 605 14.51 -26.43 2.47
CA LEU A 605 14.61 -26.73 1.04
C LEU A 605 14.39 -28.21 0.71
N ASP A 606 14.73 -29.16 1.60
CA ASP A 606 14.35 -30.57 1.50
C ASP A 606 12.82 -30.76 1.50
N TYR A 607 12.11 -30.03 2.37
CA TYR A 607 10.65 -30.01 2.38
C TYR A 607 10.07 -29.42 1.08
N TYR A 608 10.62 -28.31 0.60
CA TYR A 608 10.22 -27.75 -0.70
C TYR A 608 10.49 -28.72 -1.85
N ASN A 609 11.65 -29.37 -1.87
CA ASN A 609 12.02 -30.33 -2.91
C ASN A 609 11.05 -31.52 -3.00
N SER A 610 10.45 -31.92 -1.88
CA SER A 610 9.49 -33.03 -1.82
C SER A 610 8.03 -32.62 -2.00
N THR A 611 7.66 -31.37 -1.68
CA THR A 611 6.24 -30.93 -1.65
C THR A 611 5.92 -29.81 -2.63
N SER A 612 6.93 -29.16 -3.22
CA SER A 612 6.81 -27.92 -4.00
C SER A 612 6.20 -26.74 -3.23
N THR A 613 6.22 -26.79 -1.89
CA THR A 613 5.76 -25.71 -1.00
C THR A 613 6.76 -25.47 0.12
N LEU A 614 6.88 -24.23 0.61
CA LEU A 614 7.64 -23.96 1.83
C LEU A 614 6.85 -24.45 3.07
N PRO A 615 7.51 -24.91 4.13
CA PRO A 615 6.82 -25.35 5.34
C PRO A 615 6.22 -24.15 6.10
N VAL A 616 5.02 -24.31 6.65
CA VAL A 616 4.33 -23.27 7.45
C VAL A 616 5.08 -23.04 8.76
N ASN A 617 5.62 -24.11 9.34
CA ASN A 617 6.44 -24.05 10.54
C ASN A 617 7.46 -25.21 10.59
N ILE A 618 8.52 -25.04 11.37
CA ILE A 618 9.60 -26.01 11.54
C ILE A 618 10.14 -26.01 12.98
N ALA A 619 10.40 -27.20 13.53
CA ALA A 619 11.00 -27.38 14.84
C ALA A 619 12.48 -26.99 14.84
N MET A 620 12.90 -26.29 15.89
CA MET A 620 14.27 -25.87 16.17
C MET A 620 14.77 -26.50 17.47
N LYS A 621 16.00 -27.05 17.47
CA LYS A 621 16.68 -27.58 18.67
C LYS A 621 18.18 -27.28 18.61
N PRO A 622 18.84 -26.98 19.75
CA PRO A 622 20.27 -26.69 19.81
C PRO A 622 21.12 -27.67 19.01
N TRP A 623 22.14 -27.16 18.32
CA TRP A 623 23.10 -27.95 17.57
C TRP A 623 23.81 -28.92 18.52
N ASN A 624 23.34 -30.15 18.53
CA ASN A 624 23.82 -31.22 19.38
C ASN A 624 23.59 -32.55 18.64
N SER A 625 24.57 -33.46 18.69
CA SER A 625 24.47 -34.75 18.01
C SER A 625 23.27 -35.58 18.48
N GLY A 626 22.84 -35.44 19.74
CA GLY A 626 21.65 -36.07 20.30
C GLY A 626 20.32 -35.45 19.85
N ASN A 627 20.33 -34.21 19.32
CA ASN A 627 19.14 -33.56 18.78
C ASN A 627 18.93 -33.85 17.29
N ILE A 628 19.94 -34.36 16.58
CA ILE A 628 19.92 -34.61 15.14
C ILE A 628 19.57 -36.10 14.91
N PRO A 629 18.58 -36.46 14.08
CA PRO A 629 17.76 -35.60 13.23
C PRO A 629 16.71 -34.83 14.03
N ILE A 630 16.46 -33.57 13.63
CA ILE A 630 15.34 -32.80 14.16
C ILE A 630 14.11 -33.10 13.30
N THR A 631 13.13 -33.80 13.87
CA THR A 631 11.81 -34.01 13.27
C THR A 631 10.85 -32.88 13.67
N GLY A 632 9.80 -32.66 12.88
CA GLY A 632 8.80 -31.60 13.10
C GLY A 632 8.85 -30.53 12.03
N ILE A 633 8.19 -30.79 10.90
CA ILE A 633 7.87 -29.82 9.85
C ILE A 633 6.34 -29.84 9.72
N ASN A 634 5.70 -28.67 9.64
CA ASN A 634 4.25 -28.51 9.76
C ASN A 634 3.72 -29.23 11.00
N ILE A 635 4.23 -28.82 12.16
CA ILE A 635 3.91 -29.38 13.48
C ILE A 635 2.40 -29.32 13.68
N THR A 636 1.83 -30.48 14.02
CA THR A 636 0.41 -30.65 14.28
C THR A 636 0.18 -31.22 15.66
N PHE A 637 -0.97 -30.94 16.25
CA PHE A 637 -1.39 -31.46 17.54
C PHE A 637 -2.73 -32.19 17.41
N THR A 638 -2.80 -33.37 18.01
CA THR A 638 -4.09 -34.07 18.17
C THR A 638 -4.96 -33.35 19.19
N ILE A 639 -6.28 -33.50 19.05
CA ILE A 639 -7.26 -32.95 20.00
C ILE A 639 -6.98 -33.40 21.44
N ASP A 640 -6.53 -34.65 21.63
CA ASP A 640 -6.19 -35.17 22.96
C ASP A 640 -4.95 -34.50 23.58
N GLN A 641 -3.93 -34.19 22.78
CA GLN A 641 -2.75 -33.46 23.27
C GLN A 641 -3.13 -32.04 23.72
N VAL A 642 -4.01 -31.37 22.97
CA VAL A 642 -4.53 -30.05 23.32
C VAL A 642 -5.36 -30.13 24.61
N ALA A 643 -6.23 -31.14 24.73
CA ALA A 643 -7.08 -31.36 25.90
C ALA A 643 -6.26 -31.65 27.18
N GLU A 644 -5.15 -32.38 27.07
CA GLU A 644 -4.24 -32.64 28.20
C GLU A 644 -3.62 -31.34 28.74
N THR A 645 -3.13 -30.48 27.84
CA THR A 645 -2.58 -29.17 28.22
C THR A 645 -3.65 -28.23 28.78
N ALA A 646 -4.89 -28.31 28.26
CA ALA A 646 -6.01 -27.47 28.67
C ALA A 646 -6.33 -27.61 30.17
N THR A 647 -6.24 -28.82 30.72
CA THR A 647 -6.39 -29.08 32.17
C THR A 647 -5.39 -28.23 32.98
N GLY A 648 -4.13 -28.17 32.55
CA GLY A 648 -3.08 -27.42 33.24
C GLY A 648 -3.30 -25.90 33.18
N VAL A 649 -3.67 -25.38 32.01
CA VAL A 649 -3.96 -23.94 31.82
C VAL A 649 -5.19 -23.52 32.62
N LYS A 650 -6.25 -24.33 32.60
CA LYS A 650 -7.46 -24.13 33.42
C LYS A 650 -7.14 -24.13 34.91
N ASN A 651 -6.37 -25.10 35.40
CA ASN A 651 -5.99 -25.18 36.81
C ASN A 651 -5.08 -24.02 37.25
N ASN A 652 -4.21 -23.52 36.37
CA ASN A 652 -3.40 -22.34 36.64
C ASN A 652 -4.31 -21.14 36.94
N PHE A 653 -5.34 -20.93 36.13
CA PHE A 653 -6.37 -19.93 36.39
C PHE A 653 -7.09 -20.19 37.72
N ASP A 654 -7.57 -21.42 37.96
CA ASP A 654 -8.37 -21.73 39.16
C ASP A 654 -7.59 -21.46 40.46
N ILE A 655 -6.27 -21.65 40.45
CA ILE A 655 -5.39 -21.48 41.62
C ILE A 655 -4.88 -20.04 41.75
N TYR A 656 -4.40 -19.44 40.66
CA TYR A 656 -3.66 -18.17 40.70
C TYR A 656 -4.48 -16.97 40.23
N SER A 657 -5.65 -17.20 39.63
CA SER A 657 -6.45 -16.16 38.96
C SER A 657 -5.62 -15.37 37.94
N SER A 658 -4.77 -16.08 37.18
CA SER A 658 -3.92 -15.55 36.12
C SER A 658 -3.75 -16.57 35.00
N LEU A 659 -3.49 -16.11 33.78
CA LEU A 659 -3.08 -17.00 32.68
C LEU A 659 -1.55 -17.16 32.63
N PRO A 660 -1.05 -18.34 32.23
CA PRO A 660 0.36 -18.49 31.90
C PRO A 660 0.67 -17.78 30.57
N GLU A 661 1.90 -17.31 30.40
CA GLU A 661 2.38 -16.70 29.15
C GLU A 661 2.52 -17.72 28.01
N THR A 662 2.83 -18.97 28.37
CA THR A 662 3.05 -20.09 27.43
C THR A 662 2.38 -21.36 27.93
N ALA A 663 2.13 -22.28 27.01
CA ALA A 663 1.62 -23.62 27.28
C ALA A 663 2.57 -24.66 26.65
N ASP A 664 2.74 -25.82 27.29
CA ASP A 664 3.46 -26.95 26.71
C ASP A 664 2.46 -27.94 26.12
N VAL A 665 2.47 -28.11 24.80
CA VAL A 665 1.64 -29.08 24.09
C VAL A 665 2.55 -30.16 23.55
N ALA A 666 2.47 -31.36 24.12
CA ALA A 666 3.27 -32.53 23.72
C ALA A 666 4.80 -32.28 23.66
N GLY A 667 5.36 -31.53 24.61
CA GLY A 667 6.79 -31.20 24.69
C GLY A 667 7.21 -30.00 23.83
N ILE A 668 6.26 -29.28 23.25
CA ILE A 668 6.47 -28.06 22.47
C ILE A 668 5.86 -26.89 23.24
N THR A 669 6.70 -25.91 23.60
CA THR A 669 6.24 -24.64 24.15
C THR A 669 5.62 -23.78 23.06
N VAL A 670 4.35 -23.43 23.22
CA VAL A 670 3.59 -22.48 22.39
C VAL A 670 3.18 -21.27 23.23
N ASN A 671 3.03 -20.10 22.61
CA ASN A 671 2.49 -18.94 23.32
C ASN A 671 0.97 -19.13 23.59
N ILE A 672 0.42 -18.41 24.56
CA ILE A 672 -0.98 -18.64 24.98
C ILE A 672 -2.02 -18.24 23.90
N SER A 673 -1.66 -17.37 22.94
CA SER A 673 -2.51 -17.07 21.77
C SER A 673 -2.55 -18.22 20.77
N GLN A 674 -1.40 -18.82 20.48
CA GLN A 674 -1.31 -20.05 19.69
C GLN A 674 -2.09 -21.18 20.38
N PHE A 675 -2.02 -21.27 21.70
CA PHE A 675 -2.80 -22.25 22.46
C PHE A 675 -4.31 -21.99 22.36
N LEU A 676 -4.77 -20.73 22.40
CA LEU A 676 -6.17 -20.38 22.15
C LEU A 676 -6.64 -20.89 20.77
N TYR A 677 -5.83 -20.69 19.72
CA TYR A 677 -6.13 -21.21 18.39
C TYR A 677 -6.29 -22.75 18.40
N LEU A 678 -5.40 -23.47 19.09
CA LEU A 678 -5.50 -24.93 19.23
C LEU A 678 -6.78 -25.35 19.97
N LEU A 679 -7.14 -24.63 21.04
CA LEU A 679 -8.35 -24.87 21.82
C LEU A 679 -9.61 -24.68 20.95
N ILE A 680 -9.77 -23.53 20.30
CA ILE A 680 -10.97 -23.22 19.50
C ILE A 680 -11.06 -24.14 18.27
N SER A 681 -9.94 -24.43 17.61
CA SER A 681 -9.90 -25.36 16.48
C SER A 681 -10.28 -26.78 16.89
N SER A 682 -9.88 -27.21 18.10
CA SER A 682 -10.32 -28.49 18.66
C SER A 682 -11.82 -28.49 18.90
N VAL A 683 -12.35 -27.44 19.54
CA VAL A 683 -13.79 -27.32 19.85
C VAL A 683 -14.65 -27.33 18.57
N THR A 684 -14.26 -26.59 17.53
CA THR A 684 -15.00 -26.53 16.25
C THR A 684 -14.96 -27.85 15.50
N GLN A 685 -13.82 -28.56 15.51
CA GLN A 685 -13.71 -29.90 14.95
C GLN A 685 -14.56 -30.93 15.69
N ILE A 686 -14.51 -30.97 17.03
CA ILE A 686 -15.33 -31.88 17.84
C ILE A 686 -16.82 -31.65 17.54
N ASN A 687 -17.25 -30.38 17.47
CA ASN A 687 -18.64 -30.05 17.14
C ASN A 687 -19.06 -30.53 15.75
N SER A 688 -18.11 -30.56 14.81
CA SER A 688 -18.32 -31.04 13.43
C SER A 688 -18.15 -32.56 13.28
N GLY A 689 -17.84 -33.29 14.35
CA GLY A 689 -17.56 -34.73 14.30
C GLY A 689 -16.21 -35.10 13.67
N LEU A 690 -15.27 -34.17 13.59
CA LEU A 690 -13.93 -34.35 13.03
C LEU A 690 -12.88 -34.58 14.14
N ASN A 691 -11.78 -35.26 13.78
CA ASN A 691 -10.68 -35.57 14.71
C ASN A 691 -9.28 -35.37 14.10
N HIS A 692 -9.16 -34.49 13.12
CA HIS A 692 -7.90 -34.25 12.43
C HIS A 692 -6.90 -33.52 13.33
N ALA A 693 -5.61 -33.84 13.19
CA ALA A 693 -4.56 -33.09 13.84
C ALA A 693 -4.58 -31.63 13.36
N ILE A 694 -4.44 -30.69 14.30
CA ILE A 694 -4.49 -29.25 14.07
C ILE A 694 -3.07 -28.76 13.80
N ILE A 695 -2.86 -28.15 12.64
CA ILE A 695 -1.58 -27.51 12.31
C ILE A 695 -1.38 -26.32 13.24
N LEU A 696 -0.21 -26.21 13.85
CA LEU A 696 0.13 -25.01 14.61
C LEU A 696 0.34 -23.83 13.67
N GLU A 697 -0.45 -22.78 13.86
CA GLU A 697 -0.27 -21.51 13.15
C GLU A 697 0.41 -20.47 14.05
N ASP A 698 0.91 -19.40 13.42
CA ASP A 698 1.59 -18.33 14.12
C ASP A 698 0.61 -17.21 14.49
N PHE A 699 0.34 -17.05 15.78
CA PHE A 699 -0.48 -15.95 16.27
C PHE A 699 0.29 -15.17 17.33
N SER A 700 0.38 -13.86 17.09
CA SER A 700 0.94 -12.91 18.04
C SER A 700 0.00 -12.68 19.22
N MET A 701 0.55 -12.24 20.35
CA MET A 701 -0.22 -11.86 21.53
C MET A 701 -0.98 -10.55 21.28
N PRO A 702 -2.22 -10.40 21.77
CA PRO A 702 -2.93 -9.14 21.69
C PRO A 702 -2.24 -8.11 22.60
N SER A 703 -2.20 -6.84 22.17
CA SER A 703 -1.59 -5.75 22.94
C SER A 703 -2.34 -5.42 24.24
N ALA A 704 -3.61 -5.80 24.33
CA ALA A 704 -4.44 -5.60 25.50
C ALA A 704 -5.50 -6.69 25.66
N SER A 705 -6.06 -6.80 26.87
CA SER A 705 -7.18 -7.67 27.17
C SER A 705 -8.15 -6.94 28.10
N TYR A 706 -9.40 -6.75 27.65
CA TYR A 706 -10.41 -5.94 28.34
C TYR A 706 -11.65 -6.78 28.65
N GLU A 707 -12.22 -6.64 29.84
CA GLU A 707 -13.45 -7.34 30.21
C GLU A 707 -14.57 -6.39 30.65
N GLN A 708 -15.77 -6.61 30.11
CA GLN A 708 -17.01 -6.03 30.60
C GLN A 708 -18.13 -7.06 30.43
N MET A 709 -18.05 -8.16 31.20
CA MET A 709 -19.05 -9.23 31.19
C MET A 709 -19.66 -9.46 32.58
N ASN A 710 -20.92 -9.89 32.59
CA ASN A 710 -21.57 -10.47 33.77
C ASN A 710 -21.23 -11.96 33.89
N SER A 711 -21.16 -12.47 35.11
CA SER A 711 -20.99 -13.93 35.30
C SER A 711 -22.27 -14.66 34.88
N GLY A 712 -22.15 -15.81 34.23
CA GLY A 712 -23.29 -16.59 33.77
C GLY A 712 -22.92 -17.79 32.90
N SER A 713 -23.92 -18.57 32.51
CA SER A 713 -23.73 -19.71 31.61
C SER A 713 -23.77 -19.29 30.13
N LEU A 714 -22.86 -19.82 29.32
CA LEU A 714 -22.93 -19.83 27.87
C LEU A 714 -23.38 -21.20 27.38
N LEU A 715 -24.42 -21.25 26.57
CA LEU A 715 -24.88 -22.50 25.97
C LEU A 715 -23.92 -22.97 24.88
N LYS A 716 -23.99 -24.27 24.55
CA LYS A 716 -23.20 -24.87 23.48
C LYS A 716 -23.27 -24.13 22.16
N ALA A 717 -24.47 -23.75 21.71
CA ALA A 717 -24.60 -22.99 20.47
C ALA A 717 -23.82 -21.66 20.52
N ASP A 718 -23.85 -20.96 21.66
CA ASP A 718 -23.23 -19.65 21.83
C ASP A 718 -21.71 -19.72 21.88
N TYR A 719 -21.14 -20.70 22.62
CA TYR A 719 -19.68 -20.84 22.65
C TYR A 719 -19.13 -21.42 21.35
N ILE A 720 -19.91 -22.19 20.57
CA ILE A 720 -19.48 -22.63 19.23
C ILE A 720 -19.47 -21.47 18.24
N ASP A 721 -20.53 -20.65 18.20
CA ASP A 721 -20.54 -19.41 17.42
C ASP A 721 -19.35 -18.51 17.81
N PHE A 722 -19.12 -18.36 19.11
CA PHE A 722 -18.02 -17.55 19.60
C PHE A 722 -16.65 -18.10 19.17
N ALA A 723 -16.45 -19.41 19.18
CA ALA A 723 -15.21 -20.05 18.75
C ALA A 723 -14.90 -19.73 17.27
N ASN A 724 -15.92 -19.85 16.41
CA ASN A 724 -15.79 -19.53 14.98
C ASN A 724 -15.43 -18.05 14.77
N ARG A 725 -16.09 -17.13 15.47
CA ARG A 725 -15.77 -15.69 15.37
C ARG A 725 -14.36 -15.35 15.83
N ILE A 726 -13.85 -16.01 16.88
CA ILE A 726 -12.46 -15.85 17.31
C ILE A 726 -11.52 -16.39 16.24
N LEU A 727 -11.81 -17.57 15.68
CA LEU A 727 -11.00 -18.20 14.64
C LEU A 727 -10.90 -17.32 13.38
N ASP A 728 -12.02 -16.79 12.90
CA ASP A 728 -12.07 -15.86 11.77
C ASP A 728 -11.26 -14.58 12.05
N TYR A 729 -11.40 -14.03 13.26
CA TYR A 729 -10.63 -12.86 13.69
C TYR A 729 -9.12 -13.17 13.69
N MET A 730 -8.72 -14.30 14.27
CA MET A 730 -7.31 -14.72 14.35
C MET A 730 -6.73 -14.88 12.96
N ASN A 731 -7.39 -15.64 12.07
CA ASN A 731 -6.93 -15.86 10.70
C ASN A 731 -6.78 -14.54 9.92
N THR A 732 -7.67 -13.57 10.18
CA THR A 732 -7.62 -12.25 9.53
C THR A 732 -6.54 -11.34 10.11
N ASN A 733 -6.38 -11.32 11.43
CA ASN A 733 -5.57 -10.31 12.12
C ASN A 733 -4.22 -10.83 12.63
N GLN A 734 -3.93 -12.12 12.49
CA GLN A 734 -2.71 -12.78 12.97
C GLN A 734 -2.47 -12.58 14.48
N GLN A 735 -3.55 -12.36 15.23
CA GLN A 735 -3.63 -12.27 16.70
C GLN A 735 -5.08 -12.49 17.16
N PRO A 736 -5.32 -12.95 18.38
CA PRO A 736 -6.68 -13.03 18.92
C PRO A 736 -7.22 -11.64 19.28
N PRO A 737 -8.55 -11.48 19.39
CA PRO A 737 -9.14 -10.21 19.75
C PRO A 737 -8.91 -9.90 21.24
N SER A 738 -8.71 -8.62 21.58
CA SER A 738 -8.56 -8.17 22.98
C SER A 738 -9.79 -8.51 23.85
N TYR A 739 -10.96 -8.58 23.21
CA TYR A 739 -12.21 -9.13 23.74
C TYR A 739 -13.12 -9.59 22.61
N GLY A 740 -14.09 -10.45 22.92
CA GLY A 740 -15.18 -10.82 22.03
C GLY A 740 -16.53 -10.65 22.70
N VAL A 741 -17.59 -10.42 21.92
CA VAL A 741 -18.93 -10.14 22.46
C VAL A 741 -19.77 -11.41 22.48
N THR A 742 -20.43 -11.67 23.62
CA THR A 742 -21.42 -12.74 23.81
C THR A 742 -22.66 -12.17 24.52
N GLY A 743 -23.67 -13.01 24.79
CA GLY A 743 -24.81 -12.63 25.63
C GLY A 743 -24.45 -12.22 27.06
N LEU A 744 -23.24 -12.56 27.53
CA LEU A 744 -22.72 -12.14 28.83
C LEU A 744 -22.05 -10.76 28.82
N GLY A 745 -21.79 -10.19 27.64
CA GLY A 745 -21.05 -8.93 27.46
C GLY A 745 -19.71 -9.12 26.73
N ARG A 746 -18.74 -8.23 27.00
CA ARG A 746 -17.39 -8.29 26.42
C ARG A 746 -16.52 -9.27 27.21
N VAL A 747 -16.28 -10.44 26.62
CA VAL A 747 -15.46 -11.52 27.14
C VAL A 747 -14.00 -11.29 26.74
N SER A 748 -13.14 -11.00 27.70
CA SER A 748 -11.72 -10.70 27.47
C SER A 748 -10.96 -11.84 26.79
N PHE A 749 -9.82 -11.55 26.15
CA PHE A 749 -8.86 -12.59 25.73
C PHE A 749 -8.56 -13.59 26.86
N HIS A 750 -8.40 -13.10 28.09
CA HIS A 750 -8.17 -13.97 29.24
C HIS A 750 -9.32 -14.95 29.49
N SER A 751 -10.56 -14.45 29.46
CA SER A 751 -11.76 -15.28 29.58
C SER A 751 -11.95 -16.24 28.41
N GLN A 752 -11.54 -15.87 27.20
CA GLN A 752 -11.60 -16.77 26.03
C GLN A 752 -10.71 -18.00 26.25
N VAL A 753 -9.44 -17.80 26.63
CA VAL A 753 -8.50 -18.91 26.92
C VAL A 753 -9.05 -19.79 28.04
N TYR A 754 -9.54 -19.19 29.12
CA TYR A 754 -10.10 -19.94 30.24
C TYR A 754 -11.35 -20.74 29.83
N ALA A 755 -12.29 -20.11 29.10
CA ALA A 755 -13.52 -20.74 28.63
C ALA A 755 -13.23 -22.00 27.81
N TYR A 756 -12.37 -21.90 26.80
CA TYR A 756 -12.07 -23.06 25.96
C TYR A 756 -11.14 -24.06 26.63
N SER A 757 -10.32 -23.65 27.59
CA SER A 757 -9.59 -24.59 28.44
C SER A 757 -10.54 -25.43 29.30
N GLN A 758 -11.59 -24.84 29.86
CA GLN A 758 -12.65 -25.56 30.58
C GLN A 758 -13.42 -26.53 29.66
N ILE A 759 -13.79 -26.09 28.45
CA ILE A 759 -14.48 -26.95 27.47
C ILE A 759 -13.63 -28.16 27.12
N MET A 760 -12.33 -27.95 26.87
CA MET A 760 -11.41 -29.02 26.49
C MET A 760 -11.07 -29.95 27.67
N ASP A 761 -11.00 -29.43 28.90
CA ASP A 761 -10.91 -30.25 30.12
C ASP A 761 -12.16 -31.13 30.32
N TYR A 762 -13.36 -30.59 30.05
CA TYR A 762 -14.59 -31.37 30.05
C TYR A 762 -14.54 -32.47 28.98
N TYR A 763 -14.18 -32.13 27.75
CA TYR A 763 -14.04 -33.10 26.65
C TYR A 763 -13.06 -34.23 27.00
N LYS A 764 -11.92 -33.93 27.62
CA LYS A 764 -10.94 -34.94 28.07
C LYS A 764 -11.58 -36.02 28.94
N ASN A 765 -12.46 -35.60 29.87
CA ASN A 765 -13.07 -36.47 30.87
C ASN A 765 -14.33 -37.20 30.35
N TYR A 766 -15.13 -36.55 29.51
CA TYR A 766 -16.45 -37.05 29.10
C TYR A 766 -16.57 -37.42 27.62
N ARG A 767 -15.56 -37.08 26.80
CA ARG A 767 -15.47 -37.39 25.36
C ARG A 767 -16.59 -36.78 24.50
N HIS A 768 -17.22 -35.73 24.99
CA HIS A 768 -18.11 -34.85 24.24
C HIS A 768 -18.01 -33.42 24.79
N LEU A 769 -18.48 -32.43 24.02
CA LEU A 769 -18.55 -31.03 24.49
C LEU A 769 -19.69 -30.86 25.51
N PRO A 770 -19.53 -29.98 26.53
CA PRO A 770 -20.57 -29.72 27.53
C PRO A 770 -21.78 -28.97 26.95
N ASP A 771 -22.97 -29.15 27.50
CA ASP A 771 -24.18 -28.45 27.01
C ASP A 771 -24.16 -26.95 27.34
N ASP A 772 -23.51 -26.57 28.42
CA ASP A 772 -23.21 -25.20 28.81
C ASP A 772 -21.89 -25.10 29.60
N ILE A 773 -21.34 -23.88 29.69
CA ILE A 773 -20.22 -23.57 30.57
C ILE A 773 -20.51 -22.32 31.40
N TYR A 774 -20.05 -22.28 32.64
CA TYR A 774 -20.18 -21.10 33.48
C TYR A 774 -18.91 -20.23 33.41
N LEU A 775 -19.07 -18.97 33.02
CA LEU A 775 -18.01 -17.97 33.00
C LEU A 775 -18.16 -17.01 34.17
N LYS A 776 -17.06 -16.76 34.87
CA LYS A 776 -16.98 -15.81 35.98
C LYS A 776 -16.27 -14.53 35.52
N SER A 777 -16.87 -13.38 35.78
CA SER A 777 -16.27 -12.06 35.51
C SER A 777 -14.98 -11.88 36.31
N TRP A 778 -13.93 -11.36 35.66
CA TRP A 778 -12.66 -10.99 36.33
C TRP A 778 -12.87 -9.85 37.32
N LYS A 779 -13.76 -8.91 37.00
CA LYS A 779 -14.09 -7.80 37.89
C LYS A 779 -14.86 -8.32 39.09
N THR A 780 -14.19 -8.34 40.23
CA THR A 780 -14.74 -8.85 41.48
C THR A 780 -14.73 -7.78 42.58
N ILE A 781 -15.62 -7.98 43.55
CA ILE A 781 -15.58 -7.27 44.83
C ILE A 781 -14.90 -8.22 45.81
N THR A 782 -13.65 -7.94 46.15
CA THR A 782 -12.90 -8.70 47.15
C THR A 782 -13.06 -8.03 48.51
N TYR A 783 -13.69 -8.71 49.46
CA TYR A 783 -13.75 -8.25 50.85
C TYR A 783 -12.39 -8.44 51.54
N LEU A 784 -11.80 -7.37 52.06
CA LEU A 784 -10.49 -7.41 52.73
C LEU A 784 -10.61 -7.51 54.25
N GLY A 785 -11.68 -6.98 54.83
CA GLY A 785 -11.95 -7.07 56.26
C GLY A 785 -12.88 -5.98 56.80
N SER A 786 -13.24 -6.09 58.08
CA SER A 786 -14.04 -5.10 58.81
C SER A 786 -13.56 -4.95 60.26
N THR A 787 -14.01 -3.85 60.87
CA THR A 787 -13.99 -3.61 62.31
C THR A 787 -15.41 -3.23 62.77
N ASP A 788 -15.58 -2.87 64.04
CA ASP A 788 -16.82 -2.30 64.59
C ASP A 788 -17.10 -0.87 64.10
N TYR A 789 -16.21 -0.26 63.32
CA TYR A 789 -16.34 1.10 62.76
C TYR A 789 -16.31 1.18 61.23
N GLY A 790 -16.23 0.05 60.52
CA GLY A 790 -16.37 0.03 59.06
C GLY A 790 -15.78 -1.20 58.39
N GLU A 791 -15.69 -1.15 57.06
CA GLU A 791 -15.24 -2.24 56.20
C GLU A 791 -14.41 -1.74 55.01
N VAL A 792 -13.64 -2.66 54.40
CA VAL A 792 -12.81 -2.38 53.22
C VAL A 792 -13.02 -3.44 52.16
N VAL A 793 -13.27 -2.99 50.93
CA VAL A 793 -13.34 -3.84 49.75
C VAL A 793 -12.36 -3.37 48.68
N ARG A 794 -11.86 -4.32 47.86
CA ARG A 794 -11.11 -4.04 46.63
C ARG A 794 -11.98 -4.40 45.43
N LEU A 795 -12.16 -3.45 44.53
CA LEU A 795 -12.85 -3.60 43.25
C LEU A 795 -11.83 -3.75 42.12
N GLY A 796 -12.11 -4.63 41.17
CA GLY A 796 -11.33 -4.80 39.95
C GLY A 796 -10.93 -6.26 39.69
N PRO A 797 -9.97 -6.51 38.79
CA PRO A 797 -9.26 -5.50 37.98
C PRO A 797 -10.16 -4.70 37.03
N TYR A 798 -9.71 -3.49 36.71
CA TYR A 798 -10.20 -2.65 35.62
C TYR A 798 -9.08 -2.43 34.59
N GLY A 799 -9.41 -2.08 33.36
CA GLY A 799 -8.42 -1.75 32.34
C GLY A 799 -7.78 -2.98 31.69
N ASN A 800 -6.51 -2.86 31.33
CA ASN A 800 -5.80 -3.89 30.57
C ASN A 800 -5.31 -5.02 31.49
N LEU A 801 -5.94 -6.19 31.39
CA LEU A 801 -5.58 -7.40 32.14
C LEU A 801 -4.19 -7.95 31.77
N MET A 802 -3.69 -7.64 30.57
CA MET A 802 -2.33 -8.04 30.14
C MET A 802 -1.22 -7.21 30.79
N SER A 803 -1.57 -6.08 31.43
CA SER A 803 -0.55 -5.17 31.92
C SER A 803 0.13 -5.68 33.19
N PRO A 804 1.47 -5.76 33.23
CA PRO A 804 2.18 -6.09 34.46
C PRO A 804 2.13 -4.93 35.47
N VAL A 805 1.78 -3.71 35.04
CA VAL A 805 1.67 -2.52 35.87
C VAL A 805 0.29 -2.47 36.51
N LYS A 806 0.27 -2.52 37.84
CA LYS A 806 -0.91 -2.46 38.68
C LYS A 806 -0.98 -1.14 39.44
N ILE A 807 -2.09 -0.42 39.31
CA ILE A 807 -2.31 0.89 39.93
C ILE A 807 -3.51 0.82 40.89
N ALA A 808 -3.33 1.30 42.12
CA ALA A 808 -4.35 1.33 43.15
C ALA A 808 -4.88 2.74 43.37
N TYR A 809 -6.19 2.92 43.27
CA TYR A 809 -6.89 4.12 43.75
C TYR A 809 -7.50 3.82 45.12
N ILE A 810 -7.16 4.60 46.13
CA ILE A 810 -7.67 4.48 47.49
C ILE A 810 -8.70 5.59 47.70
N VAL A 811 -9.91 5.21 48.08
CA VAL A 811 -11.04 6.12 48.26
C VAL A 811 -11.78 5.81 49.57
N GLY A 812 -12.42 6.82 50.15
CA GLY A 812 -13.25 6.65 51.35
C GLY A 812 -12.49 6.71 52.67
N VAL A 813 -11.18 7.02 52.65
CA VAL A 813 -10.37 7.18 53.87
C VAL A 813 -10.96 8.27 54.77
N HIS A 814 -11.47 9.36 54.19
CA HIS A 814 -12.22 10.39 54.93
C HIS A 814 -13.68 10.44 54.45
N PRO A 815 -14.66 9.98 55.25
CA PRO A 815 -16.02 9.76 54.78
C PRO A 815 -16.77 11.00 54.28
N ILE A 816 -16.34 12.21 54.67
CA ILE A 816 -16.97 13.49 54.28
C ILE A 816 -16.55 13.92 52.86
N GLU A 817 -15.47 13.36 52.31
CA GLU A 817 -14.87 13.73 51.02
C GLU A 817 -15.51 12.97 49.83
N GLN A 818 -16.82 12.67 49.90
CA GLN A 818 -17.50 11.70 49.03
C GLN A 818 -17.46 12.05 47.54
N ALA A 819 -17.50 13.34 47.19
CA ALA A 819 -17.55 13.78 45.79
C ALA A 819 -16.31 13.34 44.99
N SER A 820 -15.11 13.46 45.56
CA SER A 820 -13.87 13.06 44.88
C SER A 820 -13.75 11.55 44.75
N HIS A 821 -14.18 10.81 45.79
CA HIS A 821 -14.23 9.36 45.78
C HIS A 821 -15.16 8.84 44.68
N GLN A 822 -16.41 9.32 44.64
CA GLN A 822 -17.39 8.90 43.64
C GLN A 822 -16.91 9.24 42.23
N ALA A 823 -16.39 10.45 42.02
CA ALA A 823 -15.86 10.87 40.73
C ALA A 823 -14.72 9.95 40.26
N MET A 824 -13.76 9.57 41.10
CA MET A 824 -12.68 8.69 40.68
C MET A 824 -13.18 7.26 40.38
N MET A 825 -14.10 6.73 41.20
CA MET A 825 -14.69 5.40 40.97
C MET A 825 -15.43 5.33 39.63
N GLU A 826 -16.23 6.34 39.32
CA GLU A 826 -16.93 6.46 38.03
C GLU A 826 -15.91 6.62 36.88
N THR A 827 -14.79 7.35 37.06
CA THR A 827 -13.77 7.55 36.00
C THR A 827 -13.16 6.23 35.59
N ILE A 828 -12.71 5.45 36.58
CA ILE A 828 -12.06 4.16 36.32
C ILE A 828 -13.08 3.15 35.76
N GLY A 829 -14.34 3.22 36.18
CA GLY A 829 -15.43 2.43 35.60
C GLY A 829 -15.72 2.77 34.14
N ASP A 830 -15.76 4.05 33.78
CA ASP A 830 -16.05 4.50 32.41
C ASP A 830 -14.92 4.17 31.43
N TYR A 831 -13.66 4.19 31.88
CA TYR A 831 -12.47 3.91 31.05
C TYR A 831 -11.97 2.46 31.11
N ASP A 832 -12.72 1.57 31.77
CA ASP A 832 -12.36 0.15 31.98
C ASP A 832 -11.92 -0.61 30.70
N ASN A 833 -12.41 -0.19 29.54
CA ASN A 833 -12.09 -0.79 28.24
C ASN A 833 -11.00 -0.07 27.43
N SER A 834 -10.37 0.97 27.98
CA SER A 834 -9.41 1.81 27.27
C SER A 834 -8.12 2.12 28.04
N LEU A 835 -8.11 1.84 29.34
CA LEU A 835 -6.95 2.07 30.20
C LEU A 835 -5.77 1.17 29.78
N GLN A 836 -4.57 1.73 29.72
CA GLN A 836 -3.32 1.06 29.33
C GLN A 836 -2.82 0.07 30.39
N TYR A 837 -3.06 0.38 31.67
CA TYR A 837 -2.60 -0.39 32.82
C TYR A 837 -3.73 -1.20 33.50
N CYS A 838 -3.39 -1.99 34.52
CA CYS A 838 -4.34 -2.76 35.31
C CYS A 838 -4.69 -1.98 36.60
N TYR A 839 -5.95 -1.65 36.80
CA TYR A 839 -6.40 -0.74 37.87
C TYR A 839 -7.25 -1.45 38.92
N TYR A 840 -7.12 -1.00 40.17
CA TYR A 840 -7.93 -1.47 41.29
C TYR A 840 -8.39 -0.28 42.12
N ILE A 841 -9.61 -0.37 42.67
CA ILE A 841 -10.15 0.62 43.61
C ILE A 841 -10.25 -0.04 44.98
N TYR A 842 -9.60 0.55 45.98
CA TYR A 842 -9.75 0.19 47.39
C TYR A 842 -10.75 1.16 48.02
N HIS A 843 -11.94 0.66 48.34
CA HIS A 843 -13.02 1.47 48.89
C HIS A 843 -13.16 1.19 50.39
N VAL A 844 -12.86 2.22 51.19
CA VAL A 844 -13.00 2.23 52.64
C VAL A 844 -14.37 2.79 53.00
N THR A 845 -15.18 2.01 53.72
CA THR A 845 -16.51 2.44 54.19
C THR A 845 -16.50 2.56 55.71
N VAL A 846 -16.58 3.78 56.23
CA VAL A 846 -16.69 4.04 57.69
C VAL A 846 -18.16 4.06 58.07
N THR A 847 -18.54 3.24 59.05
CA THR A 847 -19.93 3.11 59.51
C THR A 847 -20.18 3.81 60.85
N ARG A 848 -19.15 3.98 61.69
CA ARG A 848 -19.24 4.67 62.98
C ARG A 848 -18.63 6.07 62.92
N ASP A 849 -19.39 7.04 63.43
CA ASP A 849 -18.99 8.46 63.49
C ASP A 849 -18.60 9.07 62.12
N ALA A 850 -19.14 8.54 61.01
CA ALA A 850 -18.77 8.95 59.65
C ALA A 850 -18.99 10.46 59.37
N GLY A 851 -19.95 11.09 60.05
CA GLY A 851 -20.21 12.54 59.94
C GLY A 851 -19.38 13.41 60.89
N ASP A 852 -18.63 12.83 61.84
CA ASP A 852 -17.71 13.55 62.72
C ASP A 852 -16.36 13.68 62.03
N TYR A 853 -15.88 14.91 61.86
CA TYR A 853 -14.65 15.17 61.10
C TYR A 853 -13.44 14.47 61.69
N ASP A 854 -13.24 14.51 63.01
CA ASP A 854 -12.03 13.95 63.64
C ASP A 854 -12.15 12.43 63.80
N LYS A 855 -13.31 11.95 64.29
CA LYS A 855 -13.51 10.52 64.55
C LYS A 855 -13.70 9.71 63.28
N GLY A 856 -14.52 10.19 62.35
CA GLY A 856 -14.77 9.52 61.07
C GLY A 856 -13.49 9.42 60.22
N ARG A 857 -12.71 10.51 60.18
CA ARG A 857 -11.37 10.53 59.57
C ARG A 857 -10.44 9.49 60.17
N MET A 858 -10.31 9.46 61.50
CA MET A 858 -9.41 8.51 62.17
C MET A 858 -9.84 7.06 61.93
N ASN A 859 -11.14 6.78 61.98
CA ASN A 859 -11.68 5.44 61.70
C ASN A 859 -11.32 4.97 60.28
N GLY A 860 -11.46 5.82 59.27
CA GLY A 860 -11.11 5.47 57.89
C GLY A 860 -9.60 5.32 57.67
N GLN A 861 -8.77 6.17 58.29
CA GLN A 861 -7.31 6.01 58.31
C GLN A 861 -6.88 4.65 58.91
N LEU A 862 -7.49 4.23 60.02
CA LEU A 862 -7.20 2.95 60.68
C LEU A 862 -7.66 1.74 59.85
N LEU A 863 -8.81 1.84 59.19
CA LEU A 863 -9.29 0.81 58.24
C LEU A 863 -8.33 0.65 57.06
N ALA A 864 -7.93 1.77 56.44
CA ALA A 864 -7.00 1.76 55.32
C ALA A 864 -5.63 1.17 55.73
N ASN A 865 -5.10 1.57 56.89
CA ASN A 865 -3.86 1.01 57.42
C ASN A 865 -3.94 -0.50 57.69
N SER A 866 -5.08 -0.98 58.19
CA SER A 866 -5.26 -2.39 58.56
C SER A 866 -5.47 -3.32 57.37
N PHE A 867 -6.13 -2.84 56.31
CA PHE A 867 -6.58 -3.70 55.20
C PHE A 867 -6.10 -3.29 53.82
N VAL A 868 -6.02 -1.99 53.51
CA VAL A 868 -5.58 -1.50 52.19
C VAL A 868 -4.08 -1.60 52.05
N VAL A 869 -3.33 -1.06 53.00
CA VAL A 869 -1.86 -1.00 52.96
C VAL A 869 -1.23 -2.40 52.83
N PRO A 870 -1.59 -3.40 53.66
CA PRO A 870 -0.97 -4.72 53.57
C PRO A 870 -1.29 -5.44 52.25
N ASP A 871 -2.51 -5.30 51.71
CA ASP A 871 -2.90 -5.95 50.46
C ASP A 871 -2.14 -5.35 49.26
N ILE A 872 -2.04 -4.02 49.17
CA ILE A 872 -1.25 -3.34 48.11
C ILE A 872 0.22 -3.76 48.15
N ILE A 873 0.83 -3.82 49.34
CA ILE A 873 2.22 -4.28 49.52
C ILE A 873 2.39 -5.74 49.09
N SER A 874 1.49 -6.62 49.55
CA SER A 874 1.55 -8.05 49.23
C SER A 874 1.47 -8.32 47.73
N LYS A 875 0.71 -7.50 47.00
CA LYS A 875 0.48 -7.60 45.56
C LYS A 875 1.45 -6.79 44.71
N LYS A 876 2.36 -6.04 45.35
CA LYS A 876 3.45 -5.29 44.71
C LYS A 876 2.96 -4.36 43.59
N PHE A 877 1.99 -3.51 43.91
CA PHE A 877 1.51 -2.48 42.97
C PHE A 877 2.63 -1.52 42.56
N GLN A 878 2.52 -0.95 41.36
CA GLN A 878 3.50 -0.03 40.79
C GLN A 878 3.21 1.43 41.18
N LEU A 879 1.97 1.76 41.53
CA LEU A 879 1.57 3.05 42.10
C LEU A 879 0.29 2.93 42.91
N ALA A 880 0.23 3.64 44.04
CA ALA A 880 -0.98 3.87 44.80
C ALA A 880 -1.32 5.38 44.87
N ILE A 881 -2.59 5.71 44.71
CA ILE A 881 -3.07 7.10 44.68
C ILE A 881 -4.17 7.23 45.73
N ASP A 882 -3.89 8.00 46.77
CA ASP A 882 -4.83 8.30 47.85
C ASP A 882 -5.64 9.54 47.50
N ILE A 883 -6.96 9.36 47.34
CA ILE A 883 -7.87 10.39 46.82
C ILE A 883 -8.52 11.12 47.99
N HIS A 884 -8.38 12.45 48.00
CA HIS A 884 -8.87 13.31 49.06
C HIS A 884 -9.54 14.59 48.54
N SER A 885 -10.20 15.30 49.44
CA SER A 885 -10.68 16.68 49.21
C SER A 885 -10.29 17.60 50.36
N ASN A 886 -9.99 18.85 50.05
CA ASN A 886 -9.74 19.89 51.06
C ASN A 886 -10.73 21.06 50.95
N VAL A 887 -10.99 21.71 52.09
CA VAL A 887 -11.91 22.85 52.20
C VAL A 887 -11.28 24.20 51.79
N GLY A 888 -10.06 24.22 51.25
CA GLY A 888 -9.38 25.44 50.80
C GLY A 888 -8.61 26.20 51.89
N ASN A 889 -8.24 25.54 52.99
CA ASN A 889 -7.39 26.14 54.04
C ASN A 889 -5.91 26.27 53.64
N TRP A 890 -5.53 25.74 52.48
CA TRP A 890 -4.17 25.76 51.95
C TRP A 890 -4.00 26.82 50.85
N ALA A 891 -2.75 27.10 50.49
CA ALA A 891 -2.43 28.05 49.40
C ALA A 891 -3.01 27.63 48.03
N TYR A 892 -3.32 26.35 47.86
CA TYR A 892 -3.90 25.79 46.65
C TYR A 892 -5.07 24.87 47.02
N THR A 893 -6.13 24.92 46.23
CA THR A 893 -7.34 24.10 46.44
C THR A 893 -7.30 22.78 45.69
N ARG A 894 -6.40 22.63 44.71
CA ARG A 894 -6.23 21.41 43.90
C ARG A 894 -4.74 21.10 43.74
N PHE A 895 -4.31 19.98 44.31
CA PHE A 895 -2.89 19.64 44.27
C PHE A 895 -2.62 18.14 44.37
N VAL A 896 -1.42 17.75 43.95
CA VAL A 896 -0.88 16.40 44.08
C VAL A 896 0.48 16.48 44.75
N PHE A 897 0.83 15.52 45.60
CA PHE A 897 2.17 15.50 46.22
C PHE A 897 2.57 14.12 46.74
N SER A 898 3.86 13.97 47.02
CA SER A 898 4.41 12.87 47.81
C SER A 898 4.73 13.37 49.23
N PRO A 899 4.33 12.65 50.29
CA PRO A 899 4.68 13.01 51.67
C PRO A 899 6.14 12.69 52.02
N VAL A 900 6.86 11.96 51.16
CA VAL A 900 8.27 11.62 51.33
C VAL A 900 9.06 12.10 50.11
N SER A 901 9.92 13.11 50.31
CA SER A 901 10.75 13.70 49.27
C SER A 901 11.89 12.78 48.82
N GLY A 902 12.36 12.94 47.59
CA GLY A 902 13.50 12.20 47.01
C GLY A 902 13.17 10.76 46.61
N THR A 903 11.90 10.41 46.56
CA THR A 903 11.42 9.06 46.20
C THR A 903 10.79 9.04 44.80
N SER A 904 10.60 7.86 44.23
CA SER A 904 9.86 7.69 42.95
C SER A 904 8.44 8.24 43.02
N SER A 905 7.81 8.25 44.19
CA SER A 905 6.51 8.89 44.43
C SER A 905 6.51 10.38 44.08
N GLU A 906 7.57 11.11 44.46
CA GLU A 906 7.70 12.54 44.14
C GLU A 906 7.85 12.73 42.63
N SER A 907 8.62 11.88 41.96
CA SER A 907 8.74 11.89 40.49
C SER A 907 7.39 11.66 39.81
N PHE A 908 6.57 10.70 40.28
CA PHE A 908 5.24 10.46 39.73
C PHE A 908 4.30 11.65 39.95
N ALA A 909 4.28 12.24 41.15
CA ALA A 909 3.47 13.41 41.44
C ALA A 909 3.85 14.61 40.54
N TRP A 910 5.15 14.85 40.32
CA TRP A 910 5.62 15.86 39.37
C TRP A 910 5.23 15.55 37.93
N ALA A 911 5.36 14.29 37.50
CA ALA A 911 4.98 13.88 36.15
C ALA A 911 3.48 14.09 35.90
N ILE A 912 2.63 13.78 36.86
CA ILE A 912 1.18 14.02 36.78
C ILE A 912 0.91 15.53 36.69
N LYS A 913 1.41 16.31 37.65
CA LYS A 913 1.25 17.76 37.67
C LYS A 913 1.71 18.43 36.37
N ASN A 914 2.83 18.01 35.81
CA ASN A 914 3.36 18.63 34.59
C ASN A 914 2.51 18.34 33.35
N GLY A 915 1.63 17.34 33.39
CA GLY A 915 0.67 17.07 32.32
C GLY A 915 -0.71 17.70 32.52
N ILE A 916 -0.96 18.38 33.64
CA ILE A 916 -2.26 18.95 33.98
C ILE A 916 -2.08 20.41 34.43
N SER A 917 -2.53 21.36 33.61
CA SER A 917 -2.25 22.78 33.82
C SER A 917 -2.93 23.38 35.05
N TRP A 918 -4.10 22.88 35.43
CA TRP A 918 -4.84 23.35 36.61
C TRP A 918 -4.38 22.70 37.93
N LEU A 919 -3.53 21.67 37.87
CA LEU A 919 -3.04 20.94 39.04
C LEU A 919 -1.72 21.51 39.54
N THR A 920 -1.60 21.69 40.86
CA THR A 920 -0.36 22.18 41.48
C THR A 920 0.36 21.06 42.23
N TYR A 921 1.69 21.07 42.23
CA TYR A 921 2.45 20.21 43.13
C TYR A 921 2.63 20.97 44.44
N PHE A 922 2.07 20.46 45.53
CA PHE A 922 2.10 21.17 46.81
C PHE A 922 2.04 20.20 47.97
N SER A 923 3.08 20.16 48.80
CA SER A 923 3.16 19.37 50.02
C SER A 923 2.86 20.27 51.22
N PRO A 924 1.64 20.24 51.79
CA PRO A 924 1.30 21.13 52.90
C PRO A 924 1.97 20.68 54.20
N PRO A 925 2.42 21.63 55.05
CA PRO A 925 3.07 21.31 56.32
C PRO A 925 2.06 20.75 57.34
N GLY A 926 2.51 19.79 58.15
CA GLY A 926 1.75 19.33 59.34
C GLY A 926 0.60 18.36 59.06
N GLN A 927 0.61 17.66 57.92
CA GLN A 927 -0.39 16.62 57.65
C GLN A 927 -0.25 15.40 58.57
N THR A 928 -1.39 14.88 59.02
CA THR A 928 -1.45 13.71 59.92
C THR A 928 -1.94 12.43 59.24
N SER A 929 -2.73 12.52 58.16
CA SER A 929 -3.26 11.33 57.45
C SER A 929 -2.19 10.49 56.74
N PRO A 930 -1.18 11.08 56.06
CA PRO A 930 -0.22 10.29 55.28
C PRO A 930 0.51 9.21 56.09
N ALA A 931 0.67 9.40 57.41
CA ALA A 931 1.32 8.43 58.30
C ALA A 931 0.58 7.07 58.37
N TYR A 932 -0.71 7.02 58.02
CA TYR A 932 -1.53 5.80 58.10
C TYR A 932 -1.59 5.03 56.78
N VAL A 933 -1.53 5.71 55.64
CA VAL A 933 -1.77 5.09 54.32
C VAL A 933 -0.56 5.27 53.41
N THR A 934 -0.30 6.49 52.96
CA THR A 934 0.68 6.76 51.91
C THR A 934 2.13 6.53 52.36
N VAL A 935 2.53 6.98 53.56
CA VAL A 935 3.91 6.84 54.06
C VAL A 935 4.29 5.37 54.27
N PRO A 936 3.46 4.51 54.90
CA PRO A 936 3.73 3.08 54.98
C PRO A 936 3.92 2.39 53.62
N LEU A 937 3.15 2.78 52.60
CA LEU A 937 3.30 2.26 51.23
C LEU A 937 4.68 2.63 50.64
N ILE A 938 5.06 3.90 50.75
CA ILE A 938 6.38 4.38 50.27
C ILE A 938 7.52 3.67 50.99
N GLN A 939 7.43 3.50 52.31
CA GLN A 939 8.43 2.81 53.11
C GLN A 939 8.56 1.32 52.74
N ALA A 940 7.47 0.70 52.29
CA ALA A 940 7.46 -0.67 51.76
C ALA A 940 7.93 -0.78 50.30
N GLY A 941 8.37 0.32 49.68
CA GLY A 941 8.86 0.36 48.31
C GLY A 941 7.78 0.50 47.24
N ILE A 942 6.53 0.80 47.62
CA ILE A 942 5.44 1.06 46.68
C ILE A 942 5.34 2.58 46.48
N PRO A 943 5.55 3.11 45.26
CA PRO A 943 5.32 4.53 44.98
C PRO A 943 3.87 4.90 45.32
N ALA A 944 3.67 5.96 46.10
CA ALA A 944 2.36 6.39 46.53
C ALA A 944 2.26 7.91 46.66
N ILE A 945 1.14 8.47 46.20
CA ILE A 945 0.89 9.92 46.17
C ILE A 945 -0.50 10.24 46.73
N LEU A 946 -0.71 11.50 47.12
CA LEU A 946 -2.03 12.01 47.47
C LEU A 946 -2.50 12.97 46.38
N TYR A 947 -3.77 12.85 45.99
CA TYR A 947 -4.46 13.79 45.10
C TYR A 947 -5.61 14.45 45.85
N GLU A 948 -5.52 15.77 45.99
CA GLU A 948 -6.42 16.61 46.77
C GLU A 948 -7.26 17.48 45.83
N THR A 949 -8.58 17.29 45.86
CA THR A 949 -9.57 18.10 45.13
C THR A 949 -10.18 19.19 46.02
N TYR A 950 -11.05 20.04 45.48
CA TYR A 950 -11.66 21.12 46.26
C TYR A 950 -13.08 20.76 46.71
N THR A 951 -13.33 20.67 48.02
CA THR A 951 -14.62 20.20 48.58
C THR A 951 -15.84 21.00 48.09
N TYR A 952 -15.69 22.30 47.82
CA TYR A 952 -16.80 23.18 47.46
C TYR A 952 -16.96 23.39 45.94
N GLU A 953 -16.21 22.67 45.10
CA GLU A 953 -16.44 22.69 43.65
C GLU A 953 -17.69 21.85 43.28
N ASP A 954 -18.33 22.18 42.17
CA ASP A 954 -19.47 21.39 41.70
C ASP A 954 -19.01 20.01 41.21
N TYR A 955 -19.88 19.00 41.34
CA TYR A 955 -19.56 17.62 41.00
C TYR A 955 -19.16 17.45 39.52
N GLY A 956 -19.72 18.24 38.60
CA GLY A 956 -19.37 18.18 37.19
C GLY A 956 -17.91 18.58 36.93
N THR A 957 -17.44 19.61 37.64
CA THR A 957 -16.03 20.00 37.67
C THR A 957 -15.16 18.91 38.31
N THR A 958 -15.54 18.35 39.46
CA THR A 958 -14.82 17.23 40.10
C THR A 958 -14.68 16.03 39.15
N ARG A 959 -15.77 15.66 38.46
CA ARG A 959 -15.80 14.59 37.46
C ARG A 959 -14.86 14.86 36.28
N THR A 960 -14.85 16.09 35.77
CA THR A 960 -13.98 16.51 34.67
C THR A 960 -12.50 16.40 35.08
N HIS A 961 -12.16 16.91 36.26
CA HIS A 961 -10.81 16.82 36.81
C HIS A 961 -10.38 15.37 37.08
N ALA A 962 -11.27 14.51 37.60
CA ALA A 962 -10.99 13.09 37.79
C ALA A 962 -10.66 12.38 36.46
N ASN A 963 -11.42 12.67 35.39
CA ASN A 963 -11.15 12.14 34.05
C ASN A 963 -9.78 12.57 33.51
N GLU A 964 -9.44 13.85 33.60
CA GLU A 964 -8.13 14.35 33.17
C GLU A 964 -6.99 13.76 34.01
N PHE A 965 -7.19 13.63 35.32
CA PHE A 965 -6.23 13.03 36.24
C PHE A 965 -5.97 11.56 35.91
N ALA A 966 -7.01 10.73 35.79
CA ALA A 966 -6.86 9.32 35.47
C ALA A 966 -6.20 9.09 34.10
N ARG A 967 -6.58 9.86 33.07
CA ARG A 967 -5.93 9.80 31.76
C ARG A 967 -4.45 10.20 31.83
N ARG A 968 -4.11 11.17 32.68
CA ARG A 968 -2.71 11.53 32.89
C ARG A 968 -1.94 10.39 33.57
N VAL A 969 -2.50 9.77 34.60
CA VAL A 969 -1.92 8.59 35.26
C VAL A 969 -1.70 7.46 34.26
N ASP A 970 -2.69 7.20 33.40
CA ASP A 970 -2.62 6.16 32.37
C ASP A 970 -1.53 6.42 31.32
N SER A 971 -1.09 7.67 31.15
CA SER A 971 -0.01 8.06 30.25
C SER A 971 1.40 8.08 30.88
N LEU A 972 1.54 7.72 32.16
CA LEU A 972 2.83 7.69 32.85
C LEU A 972 3.68 6.52 32.36
N SER A 973 5.01 6.66 32.40
CA SER A 973 5.94 5.55 32.16
C SER A 973 6.33 4.91 33.50
N PHE A 974 6.30 3.58 33.57
CA PHE A 974 6.54 2.77 34.76
C PHE A 974 7.78 1.90 34.67
#